data_AF-A0A7K1UBJ6-F1
#
_entry.id   AF-A0A7K1UBJ6-F1
#
_cell.length_a   1.000
_cell.length_b   1.000
_cell.length_c   1.000
_cell.angle_alpha   90.00
_cell.angle_beta   90.00
_cell.angle_gamma   90.00
#
_symmetry.space_group_name_H-M   'P 1'
#
loop_
_entity.id
_entity.type
_entity.pdbx_description
1 polymer ?
#
loop_
_entity_poly.entity_id
_entity_poly.type
_entity_poly.pdbx_seq_one_letter_code
_entity_poly.pdbx_strand_id
1 'polypeptide(L)'
;MKKIRPFLTRSISCQKHIYLVVMLLLMKGLAYAQVSGGNMEDSSLWNVYQLGGASQAAYQFNYTGQTPVAGSGGCLRITAFQGTNVLFWQPLRLIAGKTYTVNGAFRTGNVANFWGELYLSTIAPVAGRDYSPNGNGDVIRGFSTWVGCGPDTDGTFLQYACSGKRIYTIPGTAGDSVTIYFAFKTGSTASPLPAPLEVLVDDLSTVMLKDWVLLSTTDGVIDTATTRVTNVSPGQTVEAFRSGLHVAPTATMDIVGITGGVSIAMQDTTLLTDTMAVKVKGLNGTTIYPVVLREISAQATVLAVTGGIVDPVKARVLYPRNGRVVQLASALQVSEHASFKILKEDSTLAGALDTINNQMRIVVTAENGDTGVYRVKKLPFPIPVQTKNNYSDTLPAIYNQVWTVGGSSQIVITGTTEPLKGSLLNLVSDDVWLYFPAVKPAVFYESYLSQLMVNGNAAVADENIRVEQYLQGTMVISQSSTYQPLEVFTGEQCTGLSLKTSLYTYYRSAELGTLNDNIRSFRLKKGYMATFARDELGTGFSRVYVADREDLVVDTLPAGLHGNVSFVRVIPWRWVSKKGWTSGRPSAEALNCSWQYDWDNVATSGWNVEYIPMRHNRWWNSYENINSKRKSTHALGFNEPERTDQANMTVDVAISQWPELLKSGLRLGSPAPSDGGLSWLYQFIDKCDSLNYRVDFVAMHWYLGGQSPQQFYNRLKAVHDRTKRPIWITEWNNGANWTCCKPTYPQQAEAIAAFLHMLDTTSFVERYSLYEWVEDTRHMFYKAPTLLTPAGEVYRDKVSPMAYNEDQAYVPSYRAPSAARMAVVEEEEDGTDVVTVTPNPATTQVVIGLGKTYSQGALVTLTDLNGKVVHTARVAGSRYVIPLDRMTPGMYVVRISNGAQLTVRKVIKQP
;
A
#
# COMPACT_ATOMS: atom_id res chain seq x y z
N MET A 1 -41.70 -33.80 18.05
CA MET A 1 -42.43 -32.88 17.16
C MET A 1 -41.73 -31.53 17.16
N LYS A 2 -41.53 -30.96 15.96
CA LYS A 2 -41.04 -29.62 15.59
C LYS A 2 -39.67 -29.15 16.14
N LYS A 3 -38.65 -29.37 15.30
CA LYS A 3 -37.38 -28.63 15.27
C LYS A 3 -37.64 -27.15 14.93
N ILE A 4 -37.09 -26.22 15.70
CA ILE A 4 -36.92 -24.81 15.33
C ILE A 4 -35.42 -24.53 15.33
N ARG A 5 -34.88 -24.10 14.18
CA ARG A 5 -33.48 -23.68 13.98
C ARG A 5 -33.29 -22.23 14.42
N PRO A 6 -32.11 -21.82 14.92
CA PRO A 6 -31.78 -20.42 15.13
C PRO A 6 -31.26 -19.77 13.84
N PHE A 7 -31.73 -18.55 13.57
CA PHE A 7 -31.24 -17.66 12.51
C PHE A 7 -29.82 -17.17 12.84
N LEU A 8 -28.85 -17.54 12.01
CA LEU A 8 -27.51 -16.96 11.97
C LEU A 8 -27.33 -16.15 10.67
N THR A 9 -26.93 -14.89 10.84
CA THR A 9 -25.95 -14.13 10.05
C THR A 9 -25.83 -14.44 8.54
N ARG A 10 -26.47 -13.60 7.72
CA ARG A 10 -26.05 -13.31 6.34
C ARG A 10 -26.26 -11.83 6.03
N SER A 11 -25.17 -11.07 6.06
CA SER A 11 -25.01 -9.81 5.33
C SER A 11 -23.51 -9.54 5.24
N ILE A 12 -23.03 -8.84 4.21
CA ILE A 12 -21.62 -8.59 3.79
C ILE A 12 -21.17 -9.36 2.53
N SER A 13 -21.96 -10.29 1.98
CA SER A 13 -21.64 -10.92 0.67
C SER A 13 -22.32 -10.26 -0.54
N CYS A 14 -23.10 -9.19 -0.38
CA CYS A 14 -24.05 -8.77 -1.42
C CYS A 14 -23.68 -7.49 -2.21
N GLN A 15 -22.58 -6.78 -1.93
CA GLN A 15 -22.31 -5.48 -2.61
C GLN A 15 -21.43 -5.58 -3.88
N LYS A 16 -20.63 -6.65 -4.05
CA LYS A 16 -19.65 -6.76 -5.16
C LYS A 16 -20.22 -6.94 -6.56
N HIS A 17 -21.47 -7.37 -6.69
CA HIS A 17 -22.08 -7.69 -7.99
C HIS A 17 -23.21 -6.73 -8.37
N ILE A 18 -23.50 -5.75 -7.51
CA ILE A 18 -24.65 -4.87 -7.68
C ILE A 18 -24.37 -3.82 -8.75
N TYR A 19 -23.19 -3.28 -8.99
CA TYR A 19 -23.11 -2.06 -9.83
C TYR A 19 -23.37 -2.25 -11.34
N LEU A 20 -22.86 -3.32 -11.98
CA LEU A 20 -23.21 -3.61 -13.39
C LEU A 20 -24.57 -4.33 -13.50
N VAL A 21 -24.89 -5.19 -12.52
CA VAL A 21 -26.16 -5.93 -12.47
C VAL A 21 -27.33 -5.02 -12.05
N VAL A 22 -27.11 -3.92 -11.31
CA VAL A 22 -28.08 -2.86 -10.99
C VAL A 22 -28.23 -1.90 -12.14
N MET A 23 -27.15 -1.62 -12.90
CA MET A 23 -27.29 -0.93 -14.19
C MET A 23 -28.22 -1.71 -15.14
N LEU A 24 -28.19 -3.05 -15.10
CA LEU A 24 -29.07 -3.93 -15.90
C LEU A 24 -30.44 -4.22 -15.25
N LEU A 25 -30.55 -4.31 -13.92
CA LEU A 25 -31.82 -4.49 -13.20
C LEU A 25 -32.71 -3.23 -13.31
N LEU A 26 -32.12 -2.04 -13.37
CA LEU A 26 -32.83 -0.79 -13.69
C LEU A 26 -33.21 -0.68 -15.19
N MET A 27 -32.64 -1.52 -16.07
CA MET A 27 -32.93 -1.52 -17.51
C MET A 27 -33.93 -2.59 -17.96
N LYS A 28 -34.39 -3.48 -17.06
CA LYS A 28 -35.41 -4.50 -17.39
C LYS A 28 -36.73 -3.92 -17.92
N GLY A 29 -36.99 -2.63 -17.75
CA GLY A 29 -38.21 -1.96 -18.22
C GLY A 29 -38.12 -1.24 -19.58
N LEU A 30 -36.95 -1.12 -20.23
CA LEU A 30 -36.79 -0.25 -21.42
C LEU A 30 -35.80 -0.78 -22.48
N ALA A 31 -35.47 -2.07 -22.48
CA ALA A 31 -34.74 -2.69 -23.59
C ALA A 31 -35.75 -3.13 -24.66
N TYR A 32 -35.89 -2.36 -25.75
CA TYR A 32 -36.42 -2.93 -26.98
C TYR A 32 -35.41 -4.00 -27.44
N ALA A 33 -35.79 -5.28 -27.45
CA ALA A 33 -34.99 -6.32 -28.06
C ALA A 33 -34.88 -6.02 -29.57
N GLN A 34 -33.84 -5.32 -29.98
CA GLN A 34 -33.68 -4.90 -31.39
C GLN A 34 -33.15 -6.05 -32.26
N VAL A 35 -32.52 -7.07 -31.66
CA VAL A 35 -32.14 -8.31 -32.35
C VAL A 35 -33.36 -9.24 -32.36
N SER A 36 -33.95 -9.45 -33.54
CA SER A 36 -35.11 -10.34 -33.70
C SER A 36 -34.65 -11.80 -33.55
N GLY A 37 -35.32 -12.59 -32.70
CA GLY A 37 -34.93 -13.99 -32.48
C GLY A 37 -33.57 -14.14 -31.79
N GLY A 38 -33.17 -13.17 -30.95
CA GLY A 38 -31.92 -13.21 -30.17
C GLY A 38 -31.82 -14.39 -29.22
N ASN A 39 -32.95 -14.93 -28.76
CA ASN A 39 -33.05 -16.18 -27.99
C ASN A 39 -32.78 -17.44 -28.83
N MET A 40 -32.46 -17.32 -30.12
CA MET A 40 -32.01 -18.41 -30.97
C MET A 40 -32.99 -19.60 -31.13
N GLU A 41 -34.28 -19.39 -30.91
CA GLU A 41 -35.31 -20.43 -31.07
C GLU A 41 -35.93 -20.47 -32.47
N ASP A 42 -35.81 -19.39 -33.26
CA ASP A 42 -36.37 -19.28 -34.61
C ASP A 42 -35.27 -18.99 -35.64
N SER A 43 -34.96 -19.99 -36.47
CA SER A 43 -33.94 -19.88 -37.51
C SER A 43 -34.34 -18.97 -38.67
N SER A 44 -35.63 -18.70 -38.88
CA SER A 44 -36.11 -17.90 -40.02
C SER A 44 -35.74 -16.41 -39.93
N LEU A 45 -35.34 -15.97 -38.73
CA LEU A 45 -34.95 -14.58 -38.43
C LEU A 45 -33.45 -14.31 -38.67
N TRP A 46 -32.67 -15.34 -39.00
CA TRP A 46 -31.23 -15.26 -39.16
C TRP A 46 -30.78 -15.64 -40.55
N ASN A 47 -29.90 -14.82 -41.14
CA ASN A 47 -29.15 -15.22 -42.33
C ASN A 47 -27.89 -15.96 -41.89
N VAL A 48 -27.57 -17.08 -42.56
CA VAL A 48 -26.41 -17.91 -42.23
C VAL A 48 -25.51 -18.08 -43.44
N TYR A 49 -24.22 -17.74 -43.31
CA TYR A 49 -23.20 -17.94 -44.33
C TYR A 49 -22.07 -18.83 -43.82
N GLN A 50 -21.68 -19.82 -44.63
CA GLN A 50 -20.48 -20.63 -44.43
C GLN A 50 -19.30 -19.93 -45.14
N LEU A 51 -18.23 -19.61 -44.42
CA LEU A 51 -17.20 -18.66 -44.84
C LEU A 51 -15.83 -19.31 -45.12
N GLY A 52 -15.82 -20.41 -45.88
CA GLY A 52 -14.60 -20.96 -46.49
C GLY A 52 -13.65 -21.76 -45.58
N GLY A 53 -14.16 -22.41 -44.52
CA GLY A 53 -13.37 -23.34 -43.70
C GLY A 53 -13.12 -24.71 -44.36
N ALA A 54 -12.23 -25.52 -43.77
CA ALA A 54 -11.93 -26.89 -44.23
C ALA A 54 -13.18 -27.81 -44.20
N SER A 55 -14.15 -27.50 -43.33
CA SER A 55 -15.47 -28.12 -43.30
C SER A 55 -16.58 -27.10 -43.00
N GLN A 56 -17.78 -27.33 -43.53
CA GLN A 56 -18.97 -26.55 -43.16
C GLN A 56 -19.39 -26.87 -41.72
N ALA A 57 -19.70 -25.84 -40.93
CA ALA A 57 -20.20 -26.04 -39.58
C ALA A 57 -21.62 -26.59 -39.62
N ALA A 58 -21.92 -27.61 -38.81
CA ALA A 58 -23.29 -28.01 -38.53
C ALA A 58 -23.88 -27.07 -37.46
N TYR A 59 -25.13 -26.65 -37.62
CA TYR A 59 -25.79 -25.79 -36.64
C TYR A 59 -27.26 -26.19 -36.44
N GLN A 60 -27.77 -25.92 -35.24
CA GLN A 60 -29.14 -26.20 -34.82
C GLN A 60 -29.66 -25.06 -33.95
N PHE A 61 -30.71 -24.38 -34.42
CA PHE A 61 -31.50 -23.45 -33.60
C PHE A 61 -32.43 -24.23 -32.66
N ASN A 62 -32.84 -23.60 -31.56
CA ASN A 62 -33.69 -24.19 -30.53
C ASN A 62 -33.15 -25.52 -29.95
N TYR A 63 -31.82 -25.61 -29.80
CA TYR A 63 -31.18 -26.75 -29.17
C TYR A 63 -31.32 -26.70 -27.65
N THR A 64 -31.87 -27.76 -27.05
CA THR A 64 -32.20 -27.84 -25.61
C THR A 64 -31.40 -28.89 -24.85
N GLY A 65 -30.52 -29.65 -25.53
CA GLY A 65 -29.75 -30.72 -24.87
C GLY A 65 -28.69 -30.20 -23.89
N GLN A 66 -28.08 -29.06 -24.22
CA GLN A 66 -27.11 -28.33 -23.39
C GLN A 66 -27.19 -26.86 -23.77
N THR A 67 -27.38 -25.99 -22.78
CA THR A 67 -27.51 -24.54 -22.97
C THR A 67 -26.43 -23.79 -22.18
N PRO A 68 -26.11 -22.54 -22.57
CA PRO A 68 -25.30 -21.66 -21.73
C PRO A 68 -26.01 -21.39 -20.40
N VAL A 69 -25.27 -21.31 -19.28
CA VAL A 69 -25.83 -21.04 -17.95
C VAL A 69 -26.54 -19.67 -17.88
N ALA A 70 -26.08 -18.71 -18.67
CA ALA A 70 -26.65 -17.38 -18.74
C ALA A 70 -27.80 -17.24 -19.76
N GLY A 71 -28.16 -18.32 -20.47
CA GLY A 71 -29.24 -18.35 -21.47
C GLY A 71 -30.57 -18.81 -20.88
N SER A 72 -31.65 -18.65 -21.65
CA SER A 72 -33.02 -19.02 -21.27
C SER A 72 -33.74 -19.67 -22.45
N GLY A 73 -34.27 -20.88 -22.27
CA GLY A 73 -34.98 -21.59 -23.34
C GLY A 73 -34.04 -22.45 -24.19
N GLY A 74 -34.33 -22.59 -25.48
CA GLY A 74 -33.46 -23.29 -26.43
C GLY A 74 -32.41 -22.35 -27.02
N CYS A 75 -31.21 -22.85 -27.34
CA CYS A 75 -30.10 -22.03 -27.84
C CYS A 75 -29.68 -22.37 -29.28
N LEU A 76 -28.80 -21.57 -29.88
CA LEU A 76 -28.10 -21.94 -31.11
C LEU A 76 -26.88 -22.82 -30.77
N ARG A 77 -26.86 -24.05 -31.26
CA ARG A 77 -25.70 -24.94 -31.20
C ARG A 77 -24.98 -24.97 -32.53
N ILE A 78 -23.66 -24.81 -32.52
CA ILE A 78 -22.77 -24.86 -33.68
C ILE A 78 -21.68 -25.90 -33.41
N THR A 79 -21.46 -26.82 -34.35
CA THR A 79 -20.48 -27.90 -34.21
C THR A 79 -19.64 -28.10 -35.48
N ALA A 80 -18.38 -28.49 -35.31
CA ALA A 80 -17.49 -28.87 -36.41
C ALA A 80 -16.38 -29.83 -35.95
N PHE A 81 -15.88 -30.67 -36.86
CA PHE A 81 -14.81 -31.65 -36.60
C PHE A 81 -13.46 -31.25 -37.19
N GLN A 82 -13.43 -30.25 -38.07
CA GLN A 82 -12.22 -29.64 -38.63
C GLN A 82 -12.37 -28.10 -38.60
N GLY A 83 -11.33 -27.39 -39.01
CA GLY A 83 -11.36 -25.94 -39.12
C GLY A 83 -12.61 -25.45 -39.89
N THR A 84 -13.30 -24.47 -39.32
CA THR A 84 -14.58 -23.94 -39.82
C THR A 84 -14.67 -22.43 -39.61
N ASN A 85 -15.57 -21.78 -40.34
CA ASN A 85 -15.90 -20.37 -40.19
C ASN A 85 -17.36 -20.18 -40.62
N VAL A 86 -18.21 -19.73 -39.70
CA VAL A 86 -19.65 -19.55 -39.93
C VAL A 86 -20.10 -18.21 -39.36
N LEU A 87 -21.05 -17.58 -40.06
CA LEU A 87 -21.61 -16.28 -39.71
C LEU A 87 -23.14 -16.35 -39.64
N PHE A 88 -23.69 -15.84 -38.55
CA PHE A 88 -25.12 -15.63 -38.33
C PHE A 88 -25.38 -14.13 -38.27
N TRP A 89 -26.28 -13.58 -39.07
CA TRP A 89 -26.47 -12.13 -39.10
C TRP A 89 -27.88 -11.69 -39.47
N GLN A 90 -28.21 -10.45 -39.10
CA GLN A 90 -29.45 -9.78 -39.47
C GLN A 90 -29.27 -8.24 -39.54
N PRO A 91 -30.05 -7.53 -40.37
CA PRO A 91 -30.07 -6.08 -40.36
C PRO A 91 -30.93 -5.54 -39.21
N LEU A 92 -30.38 -4.59 -38.46
CA LEU A 92 -31.02 -3.85 -37.38
C LEU A 92 -31.26 -2.39 -37.78
N ARG A 93 -32.31 -1.77 -37.22
CA ARG A 93 -32.53 -0.32 -37.31
C ARG A 93 -32.13 0.34 -35.99
N LEU A 94 -30.97 1.00 -35.98
CA LEU A 94 -30.41 1.68 -34.80
C LEU A 94 -30.35 3.21 -35.04
N ILE A 95 -30.31 3.98 -33.96
CA ILE A 95 -30.40 5.45 -34.05
C ILE A 95 -28.99 6.05 -34.19
N ALA A 96 -28.75 6.80 -35.26
CA ALA A 96 -27.52 7.53 -35.50
C ALA A 96 -27.18 8.48 -34.34
N GLY A 97 -25.88 8.58 -34.02
CA GLY A 97 -25.36 9.36 -32.90
C GLY A 97 -25.56 8.73 -31.51
N LYS A 98 -26.26 7.59 -31.41
CA LYS A 98 -26.36 6.81 -30.16
C LYS A 98 -25.28 5.73 -30.12
N THR A 99 -24.86 5.38 -28.91
CA THR A 99 -23.79 4.43 -28.61
C THR A 99 -24.38 3.19 -27.95
N TYR A 100 -24.08 2.04 -28.54
CA TYR A 100 -24.60 0.74 -28.15
C TYR A 100 -23.44 -0.19 -27.75
N THR A 101 -23.76 -1.19 -26.94
CA THR A 101 -22.93 -2.39 -26.75
C THR A 101 -23.74 -3.62 -27.15
N VAL A 102 -23.10 -4.79 -27.16
CA VAL A 102 -23.75 -6.07 -27.45
C VAL A 102 -23.60 -7.01 -26.25
N ASN A 103 -24.52 -7.96 -26.11
CA ASN A 103 -24.44 -9.03 -25.13
C ASN A 103 -25.06 -10.32 -25.69
N GLY A 104 -24.86 -11.41 -24.98
CA GLY A 104 -25.51 -12.69 -25.20
C GLY A 104 -24.90 -13.76 -24.31
N ALA A 105 -25.66 -14.80 -24.01
CA ALA A 105 -25.14 -15.97 -23.35
C ALA A 105 -24.26 -16.75 -24.32
N PHE A 106 -23.13 -17.25 -23.83
CA PHE A 106 -22.12 -17.92 -24.62
C PHE A 106 -21.54 -19.07 -23.83
N ARG A 107 -21.43 -20.22 -24.48
CA ARG A 107 -20.72 -21.36 -23.95
C ARG A 107 -19.92 -22.06 -25.03
N THR A 108 -18.71 -22.47 -24.69
CA THR A 108 -17.89 -23.35 -25.52
C THR A 108 -16.99 -24.20 -24.64
N GLY A 109 -16.60 -25.36 -25.15
CA GLY A 109 -15.65 -26.25 -24.46
C GLY A 109 -14.19 -25.88 -24.74
N ASN A 110 -13.32 -26.86 -24.63
CA ASN A 110 -11.91 -26.71 -24.98
C ASN A 110 -11.74 -26.57 -26.50
N VAL A 111 -11.25 -25.41 -26.96
CA VAL A 111 -11.10 -25.05 -28.37
C VAL A 111 -9.74 -24.37 -28.61
N ALA A 112 -9.15 -24.58 -29.79
CA ALA A 112 -7.87 -23.97 -30.19
C ALA A 112 -8.02 -23.17 -31.48
N ASN A 113 -7.19 -22.14 -31.69
CA ASN A 113 -7.24 -21.22 -32.83
C ASN A 113 -8.68 -20.75 -33.14
N PHE A 114 -9.41 -20.42 -32.08
CA PHE A 114 -10.85 -20.19 -32.06
C PHE A 114 -11.18 -18.70 -31.95
N TRP A 115 -12.31 -18.31 -32.57
CA TRP A 115 -12.99 -17.03 -32.37
C TRP A 115 -14.50 -17.21 -32.21
N GLY A 116 -15.11 -16.35 -31.41
CA GLY A 116 -16.56 -16.13 -31.33
C GLY A 116 -16.81 -14.64 -31.15
N GLU A 117 -17.31 -13.96 -32.17
CA GLU A 117 -17.24 -12.50 -32.30
C GLU A 117 -18.62 -11.92 -32.65
N LEU A 118 -19.03 -10.89 -31.90
CA LEU A 118 -20.21 -10.09 -32.15
C LEU A 118 -19.84 -8.76 -32.79
N TYR A 119 -20.49 -8.45 -33.91
CA TYR A 119 -20.26 -7.27 -34.73
C TYR A 119 -21.46 -6.33 -34.75
N LEU A 120 -21.16 -5.04 -34.90
CA LEU A 120 -22.10 -4.02 -35.36
C LEU A 120 -21.39 -3.23 -36.47
N SER A 121 -21.88 -3.31 -37.71
CA SER A 121 -21.25 -2.59 -38.84
C SER A 121 -22.28 -2.01 -39.80
N THR A 122 -21.91 -0.95 -40.50
CA THR A 122 -22.68 -0.45 -41.67
C THR A 122 -22.43 -1.27 -42.93
N ILE A 123 -21.44 -2.18 -42.91
CA ILE A 123 -21.06 -3.01 -44.05
C ILE A 123 -21.84 -4.34 -44.02
N ALA A 124 -22.63 -4.59 -45.05
CA ALA A 124 -23.41 -5.82 -45.19
C ALA A 124 -22.49 -7.04 -45.42
N PRO A 125 -22.79 -8.21 -44.80
CA PRO A 125 -22.13 -9.46 -45.15
C PRO A 125 -22.37 -9.87 -46.60
N VAL A 126 -21.34 -10.40 -47.27
CA VAL A 126 -21.42 -10.92 -48.64
C VAL A 126 -21.19 -12.42 -48.62
N ALA A 127 -22.09 -13.19 -49.25
CA ALA A 127 -21.98 -14.65 -49.30
C ALA A 127 -20.65 -15.10 -49.90
N GLY A 128 -20.03 -16.12 -49.28
CA GLY A 128 -18.75 -16.69 -49.73
C GLY A 128 -17.49 -15.86 -49.44
N ARG A 129 -17.60 -14.70 -48.78
CA ARG A 129 -16.45 -13.88 -48.35
C ARG A 129 -16.38 -13.81 -46.84
N ASP A 130 -15.18 -13.94 -46.26
CA ASP A 130 -15.01 -13.77 -44.81
C ASP A 130 -15.53 -12.40 -44.36
N TYR A 131 -16.26 -12.38 -43.25
CA TYR A 131 -16.86 -11.16 -42.72
C TYR A 131 -15.93 -10.54 -41.70
N SER A 132 -15.12 -9.60 -42.17
CA SER A 132 -14.16 -8.83 -41.36
C SER A 132 -14.27 -7.34 -41.66
N PRO A 133 -15.45 -6.72 -41.45
CA PRO A 133 -15.68 -5.30 -41.77
C PRO A 133 -14.63 -4.43 -41.07
N ASN A 134 -14.06 -3.49 -41.83
CA ASN A 134 -12.98 -2.60 -41.38
C ASN A 134 -11.78 -3.36 -40.75
N GLY A 135 -11.43 -4.53 -41.28
CA GLY A 135 -10.32 -5.35 -40.79
C GLY A 135 -10.55 -5.90 -39.38
N ASN A 136 -11.78 -6.34 -39.09
CA ASN A 136 -12.27 -6.67 -37.73
C ASN A 136 -12.35 -5.47 -36.77
N GLY A 137 -12.18 -4.26 -37.28
CA GLY A 137 -12.40 -3.04 -36.50
C GLY A 137 -13.79 -2.99 -35.89
N ASP A 138 -14.81 -3.61 -36.49
CA ASP A 138 -16.19 -3.53 -36.00
C ASP A 138 -16.63 -4.69 -35.07
N VAL A 139 -15.67 -5.49 -34.58
CA VAL A 139 -15.94 -6.42 -33.47
C VAL A 139 -16.24 -5.60 -32.22
N ILE A 140 -17.43 -5.78 -31.66
CA ILE A 140 -17.84 -5.09 -30.42
C ILE A 140 -17.46 -5.93 -29.22
N ARG A 141 -17.68 -7.24 -29.27
CA ARG A 141 -17.26 -8.19 -28.23
C ARG A 141 -16.86 -9.50 -28.86
N GLY A 142 -15.76 -10.10 -28.42
CA GLY A 142 -15.37 -11.41 -28.89
C GLY A 142 -14.58 -12.23 -27.88
N PHE A 143 -14.65 -13.53 -28.10
CA PHE A 143 -13.76 -14.54 -27.55
C PHE A 143 -12.73 -14.89 -28.61
N SER A 144 -11.47 -14.95 -28.24
CA SER A 144 -10.38 -15.18 -29.18
C SER A 144 -9.22 -15.83 -28.48
N THR A 145 -8.85 -17.02 -28.93
CA THR A 145 -7.68 -17.74 -28.38
C THR A 145 -6.38 -16.96 -28.57
N TRP A 146 -6.29 -16.11 -29.60
CA TRP A 146 -5.15 -15.20 -29.81
C TRP A 146 -5.08 -14.06 -28.80
N VAL A 147 -6.19 -13.75 -28.12
CA VAL A 147 -6.29 -12.75 -27.05
C VAL A 147 -6.37 -13.42 -25.67
N GLY A 148 -6.28 -14.76 -25.61
CA GLY A 148 -6.19 -15.54 -24.38
C GLY A 148 -7.52 -15.84 -23.69
N CYS A 149 -8.67 -15.78 -24.38
CA CYS A 149 -9.96 -16.20 -23.83
C CYS A 149 -10.83 -16.95 -24.84
N GLY A 150 -11.87 -17.64 -24.36
CA GLY A 150 -12.79 -18.41 -25.20
C GLY A 150 -12.90 -19.88 -24.78
N PRO A 151 -11.79 -20.63 -24.66
CA PRO A 151 -11.85 -22.01 -24.19
C PRO A 151 -12.54 -22.13 -22.83
N ASP A 152 -13.37 -23.16 -22.68
CA ASP A 152 -14.09 -23.52 -21.44
C ASP A 152 -14.91 -22.37 -20.82
N THR A 153 -15.43 -21.46 -21.67
CA THR A 153 -16.28 -20.36 -21.21
C THR A 153 -17.72 -20.83 -21.08
N ASP A 154 -18.40 -20.45 -19.99
CA ASP A 154 -19.85 -20.57 -19.81
C ASP A 154 -20.36 -19.34 -19.07
N GLY A 155 -20.97 -18.39 -19.79
CA GLY A 155 -21.29 -17.07 -19.26
C GLY A 155 -21.90 -16.14 -20.31
N THR A 156 -21.56 -14.85 -20.26
CA THR A 156 -22.02 -13.86 -21.25
C THR A 156 -20.88 -13.16 -21.99
N PHE A 157 -21.13 -12.69 -23.21
CA PHE A 157 -20.21 -11.80 -23.94
C PHE A 157 -19.92 -10.52 -23.16
N LEU A 158 -20.90 -9.92 -22.49
CA LEU A 158 -20.71 -8.69 -21.74
C LEU A 158 -19.67 -8.84 -20.62
N GLN A 159 -19.71 -9.99 -19.94
CA GLN A 159 -18.87 -10.27 -18.78
C GLN A 159 -17.51 -10.86 -19.15
N TYR A 160 -17.46 -11.79 -20.12
CA TYR A 160 -16.29 -12.63 -20.33
C TYR A 160 -15.55 -12.39 -21.65
N ALA A 161 -16.08 -11.59 -22.58
CA ALA A 161 -15.39 -11.32 -23.84
C ALA A 161 -14.07 -10.56 -23.60
N CYS A 162 -12.99 -11.03 -24.23
CA CYS A 162 -11.65 -10.44 -24.10
C CYS A 162 -11.23 -9.57 -25.30
N SER A 163 -11.98 -9.58 -26.41
CA SER A 163 -11.71 -8.77 -27.59
C SER A 163 -12.88 -7.86 -27.97
N GLY A 164 -12.62 -6.88 -28.84
CA GLY A 164 -13.61 -5.95 -29.39
C GLY A 164 -13.63 -4.54 -28.76
N LYS A 165 -14.27 -3.60 -29.46
CA LYS A 165 -14.38 -2.17 -29.10
C LYS A 165 -15.21 -1.90 -27.84
N ARG A 166 -15.95 -2.90 -27.35
CA ARG A 166 -16.94 -2.85 -26.25
C ARG A 166 -18.18 -2.00 -26.55
N ILE A 167 -18.04 -0.89 -27.26
CA ILE A 167 -19.10 0.04 -27.60
C ILE A 167 -19.02 0.43 -29.08
N TYR A 168 -20.14 0.87 -29.65
CA TYR A 168 -20.24 1.31 -31.04
C TYR A 168 -21.20 2.49 -31.14
N THR A 169 -20.71 3.63 -31.63
CA THR A 169 -21.54 4.79 -31.94
C THR A 169 -22.04 4.68 -33.38
N ILE A 170 -23.36 4.74 -33.55
CA ILE A 170 -23.99 4.59 -34.86
C ILE A 170 -23.65 5.82 -35.71
N PRO A 171 -23.00 5.64 -36.88
CA PRO A 171 -22.63 6.75 -37.76
C PRO A 171 -23.86 7.33 -38.46
N GLY A 172 -23.80 8.60 -38.85
CA GLY A 172 -24.87 9.31 -39.56
C GLY A 172 -25.32 10.59 -38.84
N THR A 173 -26.35 11.24 -39.38
CA THR A 173 -26.96 12.43 -38.76
C THR A 173 -27.71 12.02 -37.49
N ALA A 174 -27.40 12.65 -36.36
CA ALA A 174 -27.94 12.24 -35.06
C ALA A 174 -29.48 12.23 -35.06
N GLY A 175 -30.08 11.12 -34.62
CA GLY A 175 -31.53 10.91 -34.59
C GLY A 175 -32.09 10.09 -35.75
N ASP A 176 -31.36 9.97 -36.87
CA ASP A 176 -31.81 9.17 -38.01
C ASP A 176 -31.82 7.66 -37.70
N SER A 177 -32.72 6.93 -38.36
CA SER A 177 -32.75 5.46 -38.32
C SER A 177 -31.80 4.88 -39.37
N VAL A 178 -30.71 4.24 -38.91
CA VAL A 178 -29.64 3.69 -39.75
C VAL A 178 -29.69 2.16 -39.73
N THR A 179 -29.52 1.55 -40.91
CA THR A 179 -29.36 0.10 -41.02
C THR A 179 -27.96 -0.30 -40.54
N ILE A 180 -27.91 -1.18 -39.54
CA ILE A 180 -26.68 -1.75 -38.99
C ILE A 180 -26.78 -3.26 -39.04
N TYR A 181 -25.74 -3.92 -39.51
CA TYR A 181 -25.66 -5.37 -39.58
C TYR A 181 -25.12 -5.90 -38.25
N PHE A 182 -25.98 -6.57 -37.50
CA PHE A 182 -25.58 -7.34 -36.32
C PHE A 182 -25.19 -8.73 -36.78
N ALA A 183 -24.02 -9.19 -36.35
CA ALA A 183 -23.44 -10.44 -36.80
C ALA A 183 -22.77 -11.17 -35.64
N PHE A 184 -23.00 -12.47 -35.56
CA PHE A 184 -22.22 -13.40 -34.75
C PHE A 184 -21.40 -14.29 -35.69
N LYS A 185 -20.07 -14.15 -35.64
CA LYS A 185 -19.13 -15.00 -36.40
C LYS A 185 -18.40 -15.91 -35.45
N THR A 186 -18.29 -17.19 -35.77
CA THR A 186 -17.48 -18.11 -34.96
C THR A 186 -16.84 -19.18 -35.81
N GLY A 187 -15.73 -19.72 -35.32
CA GLY A 187 -14.97 -20.72 -36.04
C GLY A 187 -13.65 -21.04 -35.38
N SER A 188 -12.90 -21.92 -36.03
CA SER A 188 -11.54 -22.27 -35.66
C SER A 188 -10.72 -22.58 -36.90
N THR A 189 -9.44 -22.20 -36.91
CA THR A 189 -8.49 -22.64 -37.95
C THR A 189 -7.67 -23.86 -37.53
N ALA A 190 -7.89 -24.43 -36.35
CA ALA A 190 -7.15 -25.63 -35.92
C ALA A 190 -7.55 -26.86 -36.75
N SER A 191 -6.54 -27.63 -37.16
CA SER A 191 -6.68 -28.89 -37.89
C SER A 191 -5.52 -29.83 -37.53
N PRO A 192 -5.78 -30.98 -36.87
CA PRO A 192 -7.08 -31.40 -36.32
C PRO A 192 -7.50 -30.52 -35.13
N LEU A 193 -8.81 -30.50 -34.83
CA LEU A 193 -9.30 -29.85 -33.61
C LEU A 193 -8.96 -30.72 -32.38
N PRO A 194 -8.60 -30.13 -31.22
CA PRO A 194 -8.30 -30.89 -30.00
C PRO A 194 -9.52 -31.65 -29.44
N ALA A 195 -10.71 -31.13 -29.71
CA ALA A 195 -12.02 -31.75 -29.53
C ALA A 195 -12.96 -31.16 -30.61
N PRO A 196 -14.09 -31.81 -30.94
CA PRO A 196 -15.08 -31.19 -31.82
C PRO A 196 -15.43 -29.78 -31.31
N LEU A 197 -15.36 -28.79 -32.20
CA LEU A 197 -15.81 -27.44 -31.87
C LEU A 197 -17.27 -27.53 -31.47
N GLU A 198 -17.63 -26.99 -30.31
CA GLU A 198 -19.01 -26.81 -29.89
C GLU A 198 -19.17 -25.41 -29.32
N VAL A 199 -20.04 -24.62 -29.94
CA VAL A 199 -20.37 -23.26 -29.51
C VAL A 199 -21.87 -23.19 -29.32
N LEU A 200 -22.29 -22.75 -28.14
CA LEU A 200 -23.68 -22.56 -27.75
C LEU A 200 -23.87 -21.06 -27.49
N VAL A 201 -24.85 -20.46 -28.17
CA VAL A 201 -25.15 -19.03 -28.03
C VAL A 201 -26.64 -18.83 -27.84
N ASP A 202 -26.99 -17.92 -26.94
CA ASP A 202 -28.36 -17.61 -26.61
C ASP A 202 -28.50 -16.13 -26.20
N ASP A 203 -29.73 -15.62 -26.15
CA ASP A 203 -30.08 -14.27 -25.67
C ASP A 203 -29.24 -13.12 -26.26
N LEU A 204 -28.89 -13.20 -27.55
CA LEU A 204 -28.14 -12.15 -28.25
C LEU A 204 -28.92 -10.84 -28.30
N SER A 205 -28.26 -9.74 -27.94
CA SER A 205 -28.90 -8.44 -27.83
C SER A 205 -27.96 -7.28 -28.09
N THR A 206 -28.54 -6.15 -28.49
CA THR A 206 -27.91 -4.83 -28.47
C THR A 206 -28.45 -4.03 -27.30
N VAL A 207 -27.56 -3.36 -26.55
CA VAL A 207 -27.92 -2.54 -25.39
C VAL A 207 -27.47 -1.11 -25.65
N MET A 208 -28.42 -0.16 -25.71
CA MET A 208 -28.07 1.25 -25.69
C MET A 208 -27.53 1.60 -24.31
N LEU A 209 -26.32 2.13 -24.22
CA LEU A 209 -25.73 2.51 -22.94
C LEU A 209 -26.59 3.60 -22.28
N LYS A 210 -26.81 3.52 -20.97
CA LYS A 210 -27.41 4.60 -20.15
C LYS A 210 -26.42 5.10 -19.10
N ASP A 211 -25.33 5.69 -19.58
CA ASP A 211 -24.20 6.12 -18.76
C ASP A 211 -24.35 7.55 -18.19
N TRP A 212 -25.37 8.29 -18.60
CA TRP A 212 -25.64 9.65 -18.11
C TRP A 212 -26.41 9.70 -16.78
N VAL A 213 -26.24 8.68 -15.93
CA VAL A 213 -26.92 8.58 -14.64
C VAL A 213 -25.92 8.65 -13.49
N LEU A 214 -26.36 9.22 -12.38
CA LEU A 214 -25.63 9.20 -11.12
C LEU A 214 -25.75 7.80 -10.49
N LEU A 215 -24.61 7.19 -10.15
CA LEU A 215 -24.54 5.81 -9.66
C LEU A 215 -24.66 5.73 -8.13
N SER A 216 -24.01 6.64 -7.42
CA SER A 216 -24.06 6.72 -5.96
C SER A 216 -23.61 8.08 -5.44
N THR A 217 -23.96 8.36 -4.19
CA THR A 217 -23.50 9.53 -3.42
C THR A 217 -23.11 9.08 -2.01
N THR A 218 -22.12 9.73 -1.40
CA THR A 218 -21.80 9.57 0.03
C THR A 218 -22.58 10.52 0.94
N ASP A 219 -23.24 11.53 0.37
CA ASP A 219 -24.07 12.51 1.10
C ASP A 219 -25.40 12.69 0.36
N GLY A 220 -26.51 12.48 1.07
CA GLY A 220 -27.86 12.38 0.50
C GLY A 220 -28.21 11.02 -0.11
N VAL A 221 -29.31 11.00 -0.86
CA VAL A 221 -29.91 9.81 -1.47
C VAL A 221 -30.31 10.13 -2.91
N ILE A 222 -30.00 9.23 -3.84
CA ILE A 222 -30.42 9.38 -5.24
C ILE A 222 -31.85 8.87 -5.38
N ASP A 223 -32.78 9.78 -5.67
CA ASP A 223 -34.14 9.42 -6.09
C ASP A 223 -34.15 9.27 -7.62
N THR A 224 -34.15 8.02 -8.09
CA THR A 224 -34.19 7.71 -9.52
C THR A 224 -35.55 7.94 -10.16
N ALA A 225 -36.64 8.05 -9.38
CA ALA A 225 -37.98 8.29 -9.91
C ALA A 225 -38.20 9.78 -10.21
N THR A 226 -37.71 10.67 -9.34
CA THR A 226 -37.81 12.13 -9.50
C THR A 226 -36.55 12.78 -10.04
N THR A 227 -35.50 11.98 -10.30
CA THR A 227 -34.16 12.42 -10.72
C THR A 227 -33.62 13.51 -9.81
N ARG A 228 -33.54 13.26 -8.50
CA ARG A 228 -33.01 14.22 -7.50
C ARG A 228 -31.93 13.58 -6.64
N VAL A 229 -31.07 14.41 -6.05
CA VAL A 229 -30.29 14.00 -4.87
C VAL A 229 -30.91 14.66 -3.67
N THR A 230 -31.57 13.86 -2.82
CA THR A 230 -32.33 14.35 -1.66
C THR A 230 -31.57 14.12 -0.36
N ASN A 231 -32.01 14.78 0.72
CA ASN A 231 -31.42 14.65 2.06
C ASN A 231 -29.92 14.99 2.11
N VAL A 232 -29.48 15.93 1.27
CA VAL A 232 -28.08 16.36 1.20
C VAL A 232 -27.75 17.25 2.40
N SER A 233 -26.60 17.05 3.03
CA SER A 233 -26.23 17.79 4.23
C SER A 233 -26.12 19.31 3.95
N PRO A 234 -26.78 20.18 4.74
CA PRO A 234 -26.66 21.63 4.58
C PRO A 234 -25.26 22.12 4.95
N GLY A 235 -24.83 23.25 4.37
CA GLY A 235 -23.53 23.87 4.69
C GLY A 235 -22.30 23.18 4.08
N GLN A 236 -22.48 22.16 3.23
CA GLN A 236 -21.40 21.57 2.44
C GLN A 236 -20.91 22.55 1.38
N THR A 237 -19.60 22.55 1.09
CA THR A 237 -19.07 23.18 -0.13
C THR A 237 -19.41 22.33 -1.35
N VAL A 238 -19.51 22.96 -2.53
CA VAL A 238 -19.75 22.27 -3.79
C VAL A 238 -18.71 21.18 -4.06
N GLU A 239 -17.41 21.44 -3.84
CA GLU A 239 -16.37 20.42 -4.08
C GLU A 239 -16.45 19.24 -3.09
N ALA A 240 -16.73 19.52 -1.81
CA ALA A 240 -16.94 18.44 -0.82
C ALA A 240 -18.08 17.51 -1.23
N PHE A 241 -19.25 18.06 -1.57
CA PHE A 241 -20.38 17.29 -2.07
C PHE A 241 -20.02 16.54 -3.36
N ARG A 242 -19.39 17.23 -4.33
CA ARG A 242 -18.98 16.66 -5.61
C ARG A 242 -18.02 15.47 -5.46
N SER A 243 -17.11 15.52 -4.49
CA SER A 243 -16.13 14.45 -4.24
C SER A 243 -16.78 13.13 -3.79
N GLY A 244 -17.99 13.19 -3.24
CA GLY A 244 -18.78 12.05 -2.81
C GLY A 244 -19.68 11.43 -3.88
N LEU A 245 -19.71 11.99 -5.09
CA LEU A 245 -20.59 11.57 -6.17
C LEU A 245 -19.87 10.65 -7.17
N HIS A 246 -20.57 9.61 -7.64
CA HIS A 246 -20.01 8.63 -8.57
C HIS A 246 -20.88 8.47 -9.83
N VAL A 247 -20.24 8.47 -11.00
CA VAL A 247 -20.87 8.30 -12.32
C VAL A 247 -20.15 7.20 -13.12
N ALA A 248 -20.73 6.78 -14.25
CA ALA A 248 -20.10 5.79 -15.11
C ALA A 248 -18.74 6.30 -15.66
N PRO A 249 -17.75 5.41 -15.90
CA PRO A 249 -16.43 5.83 -16.41
C PRO A 249 -16.45 6.57 -17.76
N THR A 250 -17.50 6.37 -18.56
CA THR A 250 -17.71 7.06 -19.85
C THR A 250 -18.44 8.39 -19.70
N ALA A 251 -18.85 8.75 -18.48
CA ALA A 251 -19.59 9.97 -18.20
C ALA A 251 -18.74 11.02 -17.49
N THR A 252 -19.15 12.27 -17.64
CA THR A 252 -18.62 13.42 -16.91
C THR A 252 -19.69 13.97 -15.98
N MET A 253 -19.26 14.63 -14.92
CA MET A 253 -20.16 15.21 -13.93
C MET A 253 -19.71 16.61 -13.54
N ASP A 254 -20.68 17.49 -13.35
CA ASP A 254 -20.48 18.84 -12.84
C ASP A 254 -21.63 19.26 -11.93
N ILE A 255 -21.39 20.24 -11.06
CA ILE A 255 -22.42 20.91 -10.27
C ILE A 255 -22.78 22.22 -10.98
N VAL A 256 -24.06 22.33 -11.34
CA VAL A 256 -24.58 23.44 -12.15
C VAL A 256 -25.72 24.14 -11.43
N GLY A 257 -26.01 25.38 -11.80
CA GLY A 257 -27.26 26.03 -11.40
C GLY A 257 -28.47 25.38 -12.06
N ILE A 258 -29.59 25.24 -11.34
CA ILE A 258 -30.85 24.69 -11.89
C ILE A 258 -31.39 25.55 -13.04
N THR A 259 -31.13 26.86 -12.99
CA THR A 259 -31.51 27.83 -14.02
C THR A 259 -30.35 28.02 -14.99
N GLY A 260 -30.49 27.49 -16.22
CA GLY A 260 -29.51 27.67 -17.30
C GLY A 260 -28.41 26.59 -17.38
N GLY A 261 -28.27 25.71 -16.37
CA GLY A 261 -27.35 24.56 -16.43
C GLY A 261 -25.87 24.95 -16.57
N VAL A 262 -25.53 26.14 -16.10
CA VAL A 262 -24.18 26.73 -16.11
C VAL A 262 -23.39 26.21 -14.90
N SER A 263 -22.15 25.82 -15.14
CA SER A 263 -21.20 25.40 -14.10
C SER A 263 -21.02 26.47 -13.03
N ILE A 264 -21.02 26.06 -11.76
CA ILE A 264 -20.77 26.98 -10.64
C ILE A 264 -19.26 27.27 -10.58
N ALA A 265 -18.89 28.56 -10.57
CA ALA A 265 -17.50 29.00 -10.41
C ALA A 265 -17.06 28.95 -8.93
N MET A 266 -15.76 28.75 -8.67
CA MET A 266 -15.19 28.65 -7.31
C MET A 266 -15.85 27.56 -6.44
N GLN A 267 -15.94 26.34 -6.97
CA GLN A 267 -16.59 25.20 -6.31
C GLN A 267 -15.97 24.84 -4.94
N ASP A 268 -14.70 25.16 -4.73
CA ASP A 268 -13.97 24.83 -3.49
C ASP A 268 -14.42 25.68 -2.29
N THR A 269 -15.00 26.86 -2.52
CA THR A 269 -15.43 27.80 -1.45
C THR A 269 -16.93 28.11 -1.47
N THR A 270 -17.63 27.74 -2.54
CA THR A 270 -19.06 27.98 -2.69
C THR A 270 -19.86 26.94 -1.92
N LEU A 271 -20.83 27.38 -1.11
CA LEU A 271 -21.76 26.49 -0.42
C LEU A 271 -22.81 25.93 -1.38
N LEU A 272 -23.16 24.66 -1.18
CA LEU A 272 -24.21 23.97 -1.92
C LEU A 272 -25.59 24.55 -1.55
N THR A 273 -26.44 24.74 -2.54
CA THR A 273 -27.82 25.24 -2.38
C THR A 273 -28.82 24.36 -3.13
N ASP A 274 -30.09 24.49 -2.80
CA ASP A 274 -31.22 23.86 -3.50
C ASP A 274 -31.48 24.43 -4.91
N THR A 275 -30.82 25.54 -5.25
CA THR A 275 -30.74 26.10 -6.59
C THR A 275 -29.67 25.46 -7.47
N MET A 276 -29.00 24.40 -6.99
CA MET A 276 -27.99 23.65 -7.73
C MET A 276 -28.47 22.25 -8.12
N ALA A 277 -27.79 21.65 -9.09
CA ALA A 277 -28.03 20.29 -9.55
C ALA A 277 -26.74 19.59 -9.94
N VAL A 278 -26.73 18.26 -9.84
CA VAL A 278 -25.70 17.42 -10.41
C VAL A 278 -26.04 17.18 -11.88
N LYS A 279 -25.20 17.66 -12.79
CA LYS A 279 -25.32 17.37 -14.22
C LYS A 279 -24.41 16.21 -14.56
N VAL A 280 -24.99 15.07 -14.96
CA VAL A 280 -24.25 13.91 -15.44
C VAL A 280 -24.41 13.84 -16.96
N LYS A 281 -23.30 13.94 -17.69
CA LYS A 281 -23.26 13.86 -19.15
C LYS A 281 -22.54 12.58 -19.58
N GLY A 282 -23.30 11.64 -20.13
CA GLY A 282 -22.80 10.41 -20.72
C GLY A 282 -22.79 10.48 -22.25
N LEU A 283 -22.45 9.36 -22.90
CA LEU A 283 -22.29 9.29 -24.35
C LEU A 283 -23.59 9.49 -25.12
N ASN A 284 -24.75 9.11 -24.56
CA ASN A 284 -26.04 9.23 -25.28
C ASN A 284 -27.02 10.21 -24.67
N GLY A 285 -26.64 10.94 -23.62
CA GLY A 285 -27.57 11.81 -22.92
C GLY A 285 -26.95 12.62 -21.79
N THR A 286 -27.80 13.39 -21.14
CA THR A 286 -27.46 14.15 -19.93
C THR A 286 -28.66 14.06 -18.99
N THR A 287 -28.43 13.71 -17.73
CA THR A 287 -29.43 13.86 -16.66
C THR A 287 -28.98 14.97 -15.74
N ILE A 288 -29.95 15.79 -15.31
CA ILE A 288 -29.77 16.80 -14.28
C ILE A 288 -30.49 16.28 -13.03
N TYR A 289 -29.77 16.19 -11.91
CA TYR A 289 -30.30 15.82 -10.62
C TYR A 289 -30.36 17.05 -9.71
N PRO A 290 -31.51 17.73 -9.55
CA PRO A 290 -31.64 18.81 -8.59
C PRO A 290 -31.25 18.33 -7.19
N VAL A 291 -30.46 19.15 -6.51
CA VAL A 291 -30.05 18.93 -5.13
C VAL A 291 -31.17 19.40 -4.22
N VAL A 292 -31.56 18.56 -3.27
CA VAL A 292 -32.50 18.91 -2.20
C VAL A 292 -31.77 18.71 -0.88
N LEU A 293 -31.47 19.83 -0.23
CA LEU A 293 -30.85 19.84 1.09
C LEU A 293 -31.82 19.24 2.12
N ARG A 294 -31.27 18.54 3.11
CA ARG A 294 -31.98 18.17 4.33
C ARG A 294 -32.39 19.43 5.09
N GLU A 295 -33.53 19.39 5.77
CA GLU A 295 -33.89 20.45 6.71
C GLU A 295 -32.89 20.54 7.86
N ILE A 296 -32.46 21.77 8.17
CA ILE A 296 -31.60 22.03 9.33
C ILE A 296 -32.35 21.65 10.61
N SER A 297 -31.77 20.77 11.42
CA SER A 297 -32.42 20.28 12.63
C SER A 297 -32.46 21.36 13.71
N ALA A 298 -33.65 21.58 14.29
CA ALA A 298 -33.85 22.40 15.50
C ALA A 298 -33.82 21.57 16.80
N GLN A 299 -33.56 20.26 16.70
CA GLN A 299 -33.60 19.37 17.85
C GLN A 299 -32.34 19.52 18.70
N ALA A 300 -32.51 20.05 19.91
CA ALA A 300 -31.44 20.25 20.88
C ALA A 300 -31.64 19.39 22.15
N THR A 301 -31.84 18.08 21.99
CA THR A 301 -32.18 17.19 23.10
C THR A 301 -31.10 16.17 23.43
N VAL A 302 -31.03 15.79 24.70
CA VAL A 302 -30.33 14.56 25.10
C VAL A 302 -31.31 13.41 24.91
N LEU A 303 -30.98 12.46 24.04
CA LEU A 303 -31.81 11.31 23.73
C LEU A 303 -31.62 10.18 24.75
N ALA A 304 -30.36 9.91 25.12
CA ALA A 304 -30.02 8.85 26.04
C ALA A 304 -28.70 9.14 26.77
N VAL A 305 -28.48 8.45 27.89
CA VAL A 305 -27.20 8.39 28.57
C VAL A 305 -26.93 6.95 29.02
N THR A 306 -25.82 6.37 28.56
CA THR A 306 -25.46 4.99 28.93
C THR A 306 -25.06 4.92 30.41
N GLY A 307 -25.72 4.09 31.21
CA GLY A 307 -25.45 3.99 32.65
C GLY A 307 -26.06 5.10 33.51
N GLY A 308 -26.87 5.98 32.91
CA GLY A 308 -27.61 7.05 33.58
C GLY A 308 -29.10 7.04 33.24
N ILE A 309 -29.77 8.15 33.54
CA ILE A 309 -31.19 8.38 33.24
C ILE A 309 -31.35 9.79 32.66
N VAL A 310 -32.07 9.93 31.55
CA VAL A 310 -32.54 11.22 31.05
C VAL A 310 -33.94 11.46 31.58
N ASP A 311 -34.17 12.59 32.25
CA ASP A 311 -35.50 13.10 32.62
C ASP A 311 -35.79 14.31 31.74
N PRO A 312 -36.42 14.12 30.57
CA PRO A 312 -36.67 15.21 29.62
C PRO A 312 -37.70 16.21 30.16
N VAL A 313 -38.64 15.77 31.02
CA VAL A 313 -39.69 16.64 31.60
C VAL A 313 -39.08 17.68 32.52
N LYS A 314 -38.08 17.29 33.33
CA LYS A 314 -37.38 18.22 34.24
C LYS A 314 -36.08 18.78 33.66
N ALA A 315 -35.76 18.47 32.41
CA ALA A 315 -34.50 18.78 31.74
C ALA A 315 -33.29 18.39 32.62
N ARG A 316 -33.20 17.10 32.98
CA ARG A 316 -32.10 16.57 33.81
C ARG A 316 -31.44 15.36 33.17
N VAL A 317 -30.15 15.25 33.39
CA VAL A 317 -29.39 14.01 33.15
C VAL A 317 -28.85 13.54 34.49
N LEU A 318 -29.30 12.36 34.89
CA LEU A 318 -28.87 11.69 36.11
C LEU A 318 -27.74 10.71 35.77
N TYR A 319 -26.61 10.80 36.47
CA TYR A 319 -25.43 9.99 36.18
C TYR A 319 -24.72 9.53 37.48
N PRO A 320 -24.02 8.37 37.51
CA PRO A 320 -23.49 7.79 38.75
C PRO A 320 -22.50 8.69 39.51
N ARG A 321 -22.58 8.70 40.86
CA ARG A 321 -21.94 9.75 41.72
C ARG A 321 -20.43 9.94 41.61
N ASN A 322 -19.69 8.94 41.15
CA ASN A 322 -18.24 8.95 40.97
C ASN A 322 -17.82 9.13 39.49
N GLY A 323 -18.76 9.37 38.58
CA GLY A 323 -18.47 9.58 37.17
C GLY A 323 -17.60 10.82 36.93
N ARG A 324 -16.75 10.75 35.90
CA ARG A 324 -16.02 11.90 35.37
C ARG A 324 -16.75 12.52 34.18
N VAL A 325 -16.44 13.78 33.87
CA VAL A 325 -17.02 14.49 32.71
C VAL A 325 -16.77 13.72 31.41
N VAL A 326 -15.59 13.13 31.20
CA VAL A 326 -15.31 12.34 29.99
C VAL A 326 -16.15 11.08 29.86
N GLN A 327 -16.48 10.44 30.99
CA GLN A 327 -17.38 9.27 31.00
C GLN A 327 -18.80 9.70 30.67
N LEU A 328 -19.27 10.81 31.25
CA LEU A 328 -20.57 11.35 30.90
C LEU A 328 -20.62 11.76 29.42
N ALA A 329 -19.61 12.47 28.92
CA ALA A 329 -19.53 12.91 27.52
C ALA A 329 -19.61 11.73 26.55
N SER A 330 -18.80 10.68 26.77
CA SER A 330 -18.84 9.47 25.93
C SER A 330 -20.12 8.64 26.11
N ALA A 331 -20.83 8.78 27.23
CA ALA A 331 -22.08 8.07 27.49
C ALA A 331 -23.31 8.75 26.88
N LEU A 332 -23.23 10.04 26.56
CA LEU A 332 -24.33 10.85 26.05
C LEU A 332 -24.63 10.53 24.58
N GLN A 333 -25.92 10.44 24.28
CA GLN A 333 -26.44 10.48 22.92
C GLN A 333 -27.36 11.69 22.83
N VAL A 334 -27.07 12.61 21.91
CA VAL A 334 -27.87 13.81 21.65
C VAL A 334 -28.63 13.67 20.34
N SER A 335 -29.55 14.60 20.05
CA SER A 335 -30.27 14.66 18.78
C SER A 335 -29.32 14.58 17.60
N GLU A 336 -29.79 14.01 16.49
CA GLU A 336 -29.00 13.91 15.27
C GLU A 336 -28.50 15.29 14.83
N HIS A 337 -27.23 15.38 14.42
CA HIS A 337 -26.52 16.61 14.04
C HIS A 337 -26.30 17.65 15.15
N ALA A 338 -26.79 17.42 16.37
CA ALA A 338 -26.53 18.31 17.49
C ALA A 338 -25.12 18.11 18.06
N SER A 339 -24.54 19.19 18.57
CA SER A 339 -23.32 19.17 19.38
C SER A 339 -23.68 19.38 20.86
N PHE A 340 -22.74 19.16 21.78
CA PHE A 340 -22.96 19.50 23.17
C PHE A 340 -21.70 19.96 23.90
N LYS A 341 -21.91 20.68 25.00
CA LYS A 341 -20.87 21.05 25.97
C LYS A 341 -21.34 20.72 27.38
N ILE A 342 -20.41 20.27 28.23
CA ILE A 342 -20.66 20.12 29.67
C ILE A 342 -20.02 21.31 30.37
N LEU A 343 -20.83 22.12 31.05
CA LEU A 343 -20.41 23.35 31.69
C LEU A 343 -20.49 23.24 33.21
N LYS A 344 -19.57 23.95 33.88
CA LYS A 344 -19.61 24.22 35.32
C LYS A 344 -20.70 25.26 35.63
N GLU A 345 -20.90 25.54 36.92
CA GLU A 345 -21.90 26.51 37.39
C GLU A 345 -21.66 27.92 36.83
N ASP A 346 -20.39 28.32 36.76
CA ASP A 346 -19.92 29.60 36.22
C ASP A 346 -19.95 29.69 34.69
N SER A 347 -20.54 28.69 34.00
CA SER A 347 -20.61 28.58 32.54
C SER A 347 -19.28 28.27 31.83
N THR A 348 -18.20 28.01 32.56
CA THR A 348 -16.94 27.55 31.95
C THR A 348 -17.03 26.08 31.55
N LEU A 349 -16.21 25.65 30.59
CA LEU A 349 -16.17 24.25 30.14
C LEU A 349 -15.65 23.35 31.28
N ALA A 350 -16.34 22.25 31.55
CA ALA A 350 -15.88 21.28 32.53
C ALA A 350 -14.68 20.47 31.98
N GLY A 351 -13.64 20.30 32.80
CA GLY A 351 -12.47 19.52 32.42
C GLY A 351 -12.80 18.03 32.33
N ALA A 352 -12.16 17.30 31.42
CA ALA A 352 -12.44 15.87 31.17
C ALA A 352 -12.40 15.00 32.45
N LEU A 353 -11.46 15.29 33.36
CA LEU A 353 -11.28 14.57 34.62
C LEU A 353 -12.00 15.22 35.82
N ASP A 354 -12.78 16.28 35.63
CA ASP A 354 -13.61 16.84 36.71
C ASP A 354 -14.63 15.79 37.17
N THR A 355 -14.87 15.70 38.48
CA THR A 355 -15.96 14.87 39.02
C THR A 355 -17.29 15.53 38.69
N ILE A 356 -18.25 14.75 38.19
CA ILE A 356 -19.60 15.26 37.95
C ILE A 356 -20.21 15.77 39.27
N ASN A 357 -20.99 16.84 39.19
CA ASN A 357 -21.70 17.35 40.36
C ASN A 357 -23.06 17.93 39.97
N ASN A 358 -23.85 18.28 41.00
CA ASN A 358 -25.25 18.71 40.83
C ASN A 358 -25.42 20.15 40.31
N GLN A 359 -24.31 20.88 40.14
CA GLN A 359 -24.23 22.26 39.65
C GLN A 359 -23.86 22.32 38.16
N MET A 360 -23.33 21.23 37.58
CA MET A 360 -23.03 21.15 36.16
C MET A 360 -24.29 21.10 35.29
N ARG A 361 -24.13 21.50 34.03
CA ARG A 361 -25.18 21.43 33.00
C ARG A 361 -24.63 20.96 31.67
N ILE A 362 -25.45 20.24 30.91
CA ILE A 362 -25.19 19.88 29.51
C ILE A 362 -25.97 20.86 28.66
N VAL A 363 -25.28 21.56 27.77
CA VAL A 363 -25.87 22.41 26.75
C VAL A 363 -25.76 21.67 25.43
N VAL A 364 -26.90 21.21 24.90
CA VAL A 364 -27.01 20.63 23.56
C VAL A 364 -27.32 21.77 22.61
N THR A 365 -26.60 21.86 21.49
CA THR A 365 -26.80 22.88 20.45
C THR A 365 -27.19 22.17 19.16
N ALA A 366 -28.41 22.43 18.70
CA ALA A 366 -28.92 21.96 17.42
C ALA A 366 -28.18 22.63 16.25
N GLU A 367 -28.38 22.09 15.06
CA GLU A 367 -27.71 22.56 13.84
C GLU A 367 -28.10 24.00 13.46
N ASN A 368 -29.33 24.42 13.78
CA ASN A 368 -29.79 25.81 13.60
C ASN A 368 -29.30 26.77 14.70
N GLY A 369 -28.57 26.28 15.70
CA GLY A 369 -28.09 27.06 16.84
C GLY A 369 -29.02 27.07 18.06
N ASP A 370 -30.22 26.49 17.99
CA ASP A 370 -31.10 26.33 19.15
C ASP A 370 -30.42 25.51 20.24
N THR A 371 -30.71 25.82 21.50
CA THR A 371 -30.08 25.14 22.64
C THR A 371 -31.07 24.52 23.60
N GLY A 372 -30.74 23.31 24.05
CA GLY A 372 -31.40 22.63 25.16
C GLY A 372 -30.43 22.50 26.33
N VAL A 373 -30.88 22.88 27.52
CA VAL A 373 -30.04 22.88 28.72
C VAL A 373 -30.55 21.85 29.71
N TYR A 374 -29.71 20.87 30.06
CA TYR A 374 -30.02 19.80 30.99
C TYR A 374 -29.15 19.92 32.24
N ARG A 375 -29.77 19.96 33.43
CA ARG A 375 -29.02 19.96 34.70
C ARG A 375 -28.48 18.56 34.99
N VAL A 376 -27.22 18.46 35.38
CA VAL A 376 -26.63 17.20 35.83
C VAL A 376 -27.08 16.91 37.26
N LYS A 377 -27.41 15.66 37.55
CA LYS A 377 -27.74 15.16 38.89
C LYS A 377 -27.03 13.86 39.18
N LYS A 378 -26.51 13.71 40.39
CA LYS A 378 -25.86 12.46 40.81
C LYS A 378 -26.89 11.40 41.17
N LEU A 379 -26.71 10.20 40.63
CA LEU A 379 -27.37 8.99 41.11
C LEU A 379 -26.70 8.51 42.41
N PRO A 380 -27.43 7.84 43.31
CA PRO A 380 -26.88 7.39 44.58
C PRO A 380 -25.82 6.28 44.42
N PHE A 381 -25.87 5.53 43.32
CA PHE A 381 -24.92 4.46 43.01
C PHE A 381 -23.72 4.96 42.19
N PRO A 382 -22.53 4.34 42.36
CA PRO A 382 -21.34 4.63 41.56
C PRO A 382 -21.27 3.82 40.25
N ILE A 383 -20.48 4.29 39.28
CA ILE A 383 -19.92 3.48 38.20
C ILE A 383 -19.06 2.37 38.84
N PRO A 384 -19.23 1.10 38.45
CA PRO A 384 -18.40 0.00 38.94
C PRO A 384 -16.90 0.23 38.70
N VAL A 385 -16.09 0.05 39.73
CA VAL A 385 -14.64 0.10 39.66
C VAL A 385 -14.09 -1.32 39.69
N GLN A 386 -13.21 -1.65 38.75
CA GLN A 386 -12.58 -2.96 38.62
C GLN A 386 -11.05 -2.80 38.65
N THR A 387 -10.36 -3.70 39.33
CA THR A 387 -8.90 -3.80 39.28
C THR A 387 -8.51 -4.99 38.41
N LYS A 388 -7.68 -4.73 37.39
CA LYS A 388 -7.20 -5.71 36.42
C LYS A 388 -5.67 -5.74 36.51
N ASN A 389 -5.11 -6.70 37.23
CA ASN A 389 -3.67 -6.85 37.38
C ASN A 389 -3.21 -8.16 36.72
N ASN A 390 -2.18 -8.09 35.87
CA ASN A 390 -1.74 -9.23 35.04
C ASN A 390 -2.90 -9.88 34.25
N TYR A 391 -3.81 -9.04 33.75
CA TYR A 391 -5.04 -9.49 33.10
C TYR A 391 -4.84 -9.58 31.59
N SER A 392 -5.15 -10.75 31.02
CA SER A 392 -5.11 -10.96 29.57
C SER A 392 -6.46 -11.46 29.06
N ASP A 393 -7.08 -10.70 28.16
CA ASP A 393 -8.41 -11.04 27.64
C ASP A 393 -8.72 -10.33 26.31
N THR A 394 -9.69 -10.86 25.57
CA THR A 394 -10.26 -10.26 24.36
C THR A 394 -11.76 -10.03 24.55
N LEU A 395 -12.19 -8.78 24.41
CA LEU A 395 -13.58 -8.38 24.63
C LEU A 395 -14.07 -7.42 23.54
N PRO A 396 -15.38 -7.38 23.24
CA PRO A 396 -15.91 -6.46 22.25
C PRO A 396 -15.85 -5.01 22.70
N ALA A 397 -16.11 -4.72 23.97
CA ALA A 397 -16.17 -3.36 24.50
C ALA A 397 -16.14 -3.33 26.04
N ILE A 398 -15.78 -2.16 26.59
CA ILE A 398 -15.88 -1.84 28.02
C ILE A 398 -16.88 -0.71 28.17
N TYR A 399 -18.06 -1.01 28.71
CA TYR A 399 -19.12 -0.01 28.89
C TYR A 399 -19.39 0.31 30.35
N ASN A 400 -19.52 1.61 30.64
CA ASN A 400 -19.89 2.16 31.94
C ASN A 400 -19.10 1.54 33.11
N GLN A 401 -17.77 1.46 32.96
CA GLN A 401 -16.87 0.90 33.96
C GLN A 401 -15.64 1.78 34.16
N VAL A 402 -15.09 1.77 35.37
CA VAL A 402 -13.76 2.32 35.64
C VAL A 402 -12.81 1.15 35.86
N TRP A 403 -11.76 1.03 35.06
CA TRP A 403 -10.75 -0.01 35.24
C TRP A 403 -9.45 0.60 35.73
N THR A 404 -8.87 0.05 36.79
CA THR A 404 -7.46 0.27 37.15
C THR A 404 -6.67 -0.92 36.64
N VAL A 405 -5.84 -0.71 35.62
CA VAL A 405 -5.13 -1.75 34.89
C VAL A 405 -3.64 -1.68 35.22
N GLY A 406 -3.06 -2.77 35.72
CA GLY A 406 -1.67 -2.83 36.17
C GLY A 406 -0.99 -4.16 35.85
N GLY A 407 0.27 -4.27 36.28
CA GLY A 407 1.10 -5.44 36.00
C GLY A 407 1.33 -5.62 34.50
N SER A 408 1.51 -6.88 34.07
CA SER A 408 1.77 -7.24 32.67
C SER A 408 0.50 -7.46 31.84
N SER A 409 -0.53 -6.62 32.04
CA SER A 409 -1.85 -6.81 31.43
C SER A 409 -1.84 -6.60 29.91
N GLN A 410 -2.55 -7.45 29.17
CA GLN A 410 -2.71 -7.37 27.70
C GLN A 410 -4.18 -7.51 27.30
N ILE A 411 -4.80 -6.44 26.82
CA ILE A 411 -6.25 -6.39 26.62
C ILE A 411 -6.55 -6.06 25.16
N VAL A 412 -7.34 -6.92 24.49
CA VAL A 412 -7.79 -6.69 23.11
C VAL A 412 -9.26 -6.28 23.10
N ILE A 413 -9.56 -5.13 22.50
CA ILE A 413 -10.90 -4.54 22.41
C ILE A 413 -11.35 -4.50 20.94
N THR A 414 -12.23 -5.40 20.53
CA THR A 414 -12.52 -5.66 19.11
C THR A 414 -13.63 -4.80 18.51
N GLY A 415 -14.34 -4.01 19.32
CA GLY A 415 -15.47 -3.20 18.87
C GLY A 415 -15.07 -2.09 17.89
N THR A 416 -15.92 -1.86 16.89
CA THR A 416 -15.73 -0.84 15.83
C THR A 416 -16.34 0.51 16.17
N THR A 417 -17.28 0.56 17.12
CA THR A 417 -18.09 1.74 17.41
C THR A 417 -18.17 1.96 18.92
N GLU A 418 -17.66 3.11 19.36
CA GLU A 418 -17.66 3.55 20.77
C GLU A 418 -17.19 2.48 21.78
N PRO A 419 -16.08 1.75 21.56
CA PRO A 419 -15.71 0.56 22.35
C PRO A 419 -15.45 0.84 23.84
N LEU A 420 -15.33 2.10 24.25
CA LEU A 420 -15.13 2.54 25.63
C LEU A 420 -16.32 3.34 26.19
N LYS A 421 -17.53 3.26 25.62
CA LYS A 421 -18.68 4.10 25.98
C LYS A 421 -18.92 4.22 27.49
N GLY A 422 -18.83 5.43 28.04
CA GLY A 422 -19.04 5.69 29.48
C GLY A 422 -17.93 5.17 30.40
N SER A 423 -16.81 4.71 29.85
CA SER A 423 -15.74 4.06 30.61
C SER A 423 -14.49 4.93 30.75
N LEU A 424 -13.67 4.59 31.74
CA LEU A 424 -12.39 5.24 32.02
C LEU A 424 -11.37 4.19 32.45
N LEU A 425 -10.23 4.14 31.80
CA LEU A 425 -9.16 3.18 32.10
C LEU A 425 -7.97 3.94 32.69
N ASN A 426 -7.56 3.58 33.90
CA ASN A 426 -6.37 4.09 34.57
C ASN A 426 -5.25 3.05 34.49
N LEU A 427 -4.21 3.32 33.71
CA LEU A 427 -3.06 2.44 33.53
C LEU A 427 -2.02 2.78 34.61
N VAL A 428 -1.66 1.80 35.43
CA VAL A 428 -0.84 1.99 36.64
C VAL A 428 0.45 1.16 36.64
N SER A 429 0.90 0.73 35.47
CA SER A 429 2.16 0.01 35.27
C SER A 429 2.65 0.24 33.84
N ASP A 430 3.97 0.21 33.61
CA ASP A 430 4.58 0.40 32.28
C ASP A 430 4.41 -0.81 31.34
N ASP A 431 3.89 -1.94 31.86
CA ASP A 431 3.71 -3.19 31.12
C ASP A 431 2.24 -3.46 30.75
N VAL A 432 1.43 -2.41 30.61
CA VAL A 432 0.05 -2.52 30.13
C VAL A 432 -0.04 -2.26 28.63
N TRP A 433 -0.64 -3.21 27.93
CA TRP A 433 -0.83 -3.17 26.48
C TRP A 433 -2.31 -3.26 26.14
N LEU A 434 -2.84 -2.25 25.46
CA LEU A 434 -4.22 -2.26 24.96
C LEU A 434 -4.20 -2.32 23.43
N TYR A 435 -5.03 -3.18 22.85
CA TYR A 435 -5.14 -3.36 21.41
C TYR A 435 -6.56 -3.04 20.94
N PHE A 436 -6.67 -2.17 19.93
CA PHE A 436 -7.92 -1.82 19.26
C PHE A 436 -7.79 -2.13 17.76
N PRO A 437 -7.89 -3.41 17.35
CA PRO A 437 -7.62 -3.82 15.97
C PRO A 437 -8.55 -3.18 14.93
N ALA A 438 -9.73 -2.73 15.34
CA ALA A 438 -10.73 -2.12 14.47
C ALA A 438 -10.78 -0.58 14.52
N VAL A 439 -9.93 0.06 15.33
CA VAL A 439 -9.88 1.52 15.48
C VAL A 439 -8.53 2.02 14.99
N LYS A 440 -8.53 2.90 13.97
CA LYS A 440 -7.30 3.52 13.46
C LYS A 440 -6.65 4.44 14.51
N PRO A 441 -5.31 4.56 14.57
CA PRO A 441 -4.62 5.41 15.55
C PRO A 441 -5.11 6.86 15.59
N ALA A 442 -5.37 7.48 14.43
CA ALA A 442 -5.93 8.83 14.39
C ALA A 442 -7.32 8.92 15.04
N VAL A 443 -8.20 7.94 14.77
CA VAL A 443 -9.53 7.88 15.39
C VAL A 443 -9.43 7.65 16.89
N PHE A 444 -8.50 6.79 17.31
CA PHE A 444 -8.26 6.54 18.74
C PHE A 444 -7.80 7.80 19.47
N TYR A 445 -6.81 8.50 18.90
CA TYR A 445 -6.29 9.74 19.45
C TYR A 445 -7.41 10.77 19.65
N GLU A 446 -8.23 11.02 18.62
CA GLU A 446 -9.29 12.03 18.67
C GLU A 446 -10.46 11.62 19.58
N SER A 447 -10.86 10.34 19.56
CA SER A 447 -12.13 9.91 20.15
C SER A 447 -12.01 9.24 21.52
N TYR A 448 -10.87 8.61 21.83
CA TYR A 448 -10.76 7.68 22.97
C TYR A 448 -9.60 7.97 23.93
N LEU A 449 -8.58 8.75 23.53
CA LEU A 449 -7.43 9.04 24.39
C LEU A 449 -7.84 9.71 25.72
N SER A 450 -8.84 10.60 25.69
CA SER A 450 -9.35 11.28 26.89
C SER A 450 -9.98 10.34 27.92
N GLN A 451 -10.34 9.11 27.51
CA GLN A 451 -10.87 8.05 28.37
C GLN A 451 -9.77 7.18 29.00
N LEU A 452 -8.50 7.56 28.80
CA LEU A 452 -7.36 6.93 29.45
C LEU A 452 -6.72 7.87 30.49
N MET A 453 -6.18 7.26 31.53
CA MET A 453 -5.32 7.89 32.52
C MET A 453 -4.06 7.05 32.71
N VAL A 454 -2.97 7.70 33.12
CA VAL A 454 -1.71 7.05 33.51
C VAL A 454 -1.39 7.49 34.92
N ASN A 455 -1.37 6.55 35.87
CA ASN A 455 -1.14 6.82 37.29
C ASN A 455 -2.06 7.94 37.85
N GLY A 456 -3.31 7.97 37.42
CA GLY A 456 -4.31 8.96 37.83
C GLY A 456 -4.26 10.31 37.11
N ASN A 457 -3.25 10.55 36.26
CA ASN A 457 -3.15 11.74 35.41
C ASN A 457 -3.78 11.48 34.03
N ALA A 458 -4.18 12.53 33.32
CA ALA A 458 -4.68 12.39 31.95
C ALA A 458 -3.63 11.73 31.04
N ALA A 459 -4.06 10.84 30.16
CA ALA A 459 -3.17 10.28 29.14
C ALA A 459 -2.84 11.36 28.08
N VAL A 460 -1.56 11.47 27.75
CA VAL A 460 -1.01 12.39 26.75
C VAL A 460 -0.10 11.58 25.83
N ALA A 461 -0.52 11.44 24.57
CA ALA A 461 0.20 10.65 23.57
C ALA A 461 1.62 11.20 23.35
N ASP A 462 2.59 10.30 23.19
CA ASP A 462 4.02 10.58 23.06
C ASP A 462 4.65 11.29 24.28
N GLU A 463 3.96 11.37 25.42
CA GLU A 463 4.48 11.92 26.67
C GLU A 463 4.44 10.88 27.81
N ASN A 464 3.25 10.47 28.25
CA ASN A 464 3.10 9.47 29.31
C ASN A 464 2.50 8.14 28.82
N ILE A 465 2.15 8.08 27.54
CA ILE A 465 1.62 6.90 26.87
C ILE A 465 2.09 6.90 25.42
N ARG A 466 2.24 5.72 24.82
CA ARG A 466 2.46 5.54 23.39
C ARG A 466 1.16 5.13 22.72
N VAL A 467 0.80 5.81 21.64
CA VAL A 467 -0.30 5.43 20.75
C VAL A 467 0.32 5.12 19.39
N GLU A 468 0.36 3.84 19.05
CA GLU A 468 1.05 3.35 17.88
C GLU A 468 0.11 2.58 16.95
N GLN A 469 0.52 2.49 15.70
CA GLN A 469 -0.11 1.61 14.75
C GLN A 469 0.13 0.14 15.13
N TYR A 470 -0.93 -0.65 15.03
CA TYR A 470 -0.87 -2.11 15.06
C TYR A 470 -1.71 -2.69 13.94
N LEU A 471 -1.04 -3.01 12.82
CA LEU A 471 -1.66 -3.32 11.54
C LEU A 471 -2.57 -2.17 11.09
N GLN A 472 -3.87 -2.42 10.96
CA GLN A 472 -4.87 -1.42 10.61
C GLN A 472 -5.53 -0.75 11.83
N GLY A 473 -5.18 -1.22 13.03
CA GLY A 473 -5.71 -0.75 14.29
C GLY A 473 -4.71 0.03 15.12
N THR A 474 -5.05 0.21 16.38
CA THR A 474 -4.26 0.95 17.36
C THR A 474 -3.72 -0.01 18.41
N MET A 475 -2.52 0.29 18.89
CA MET A 475 -2.00 -0.27 20.13
C MET A 475 -1.57 0.87 21.05
N VAL A 476 -1.91 0.73 22.33
CA VAL A 476 -1.62 1.70 23.37
C VAL A 476 -0.73 1.04 24.41
N ILE A 477 0.38 1.69 24.74
CA ILE A 477 1.37 1.19 25.70
C ILE A 477 1.58 2.26 26.77
N SER A 478 1.45 1.89 28.03
CA SER A 478 1.57 2.78 29.20
C SER A 478 3.02 3.18 29.54
N GLN A 479 3.87 3.37 28.54
CA GLN A 479 5.26 3.78 28.69
C GLN A 479 5.41 5.27 28.34
N SER A 480 6.14 6.00 29.17
CA SER A 480 6.43 7.42 28.94
C SER A 480 7.49 7.64 27.85
N SER A 481 7.61 8.87 27.39
CA SER A 481 8.67 9.34 26.48
C SER A 481 10.07 9.25 27.10
N THR A 482 10.15 9.17 28.43
CA THR A 482 11.39 9.00 29.21
C THR A 482 11.67 7.55 29.59
N TYR A 483 10.82 6.60 29.19
CA TYR A 483 11.04 5.18 29.43
C TYR A 483 12.38 4.74 28.83
N GLN A 484 13.16 3.96 29.60
CA GLN A 484 14.46 3.44 29.20
C GLN A 484 14.34 1.94 28.89
N PRO A 485 14.06 1.55 27.64
CA PRO A 485 13.69 0.18 27.30
C PRO A 485 14.88 -0.78 27.13
N LEU A 486 16.11 -0.26 27.09
CA LEU A 486 17.31 -1.06 26.88
C LEU A 486 18.25 -0.89 28.08
N GLU A 487 18.72 -2.01 28.59
CA GLU A 487 19.81 -2.09 29.55
C GLU A 487 20.95 -2.94 28.96
N VAL A 488 22.15 -2.37 28.90
CA VAL A 488 23.36 -3.03 28.40
C VAL A 488 24.30 -3.36 29.54
N PHE A 489 25.08 -4.44 29.40
CA PHE A 489 25.91 -4.97 30.48
C PHE A 489 27.32 -5.29 29.99
N THR A 490 28.31 -5.07 30.87
CA THR A 490 29.72 -5.38 30.60
C THR A 490 30.04 -6.87 30.68
N GLY A 491 29.32 -7.64 31.48
CA GLY A 491 29.44 -9.10 31.57
C GLY A 491 28.47 -9.81 30.63
N GLU A 492 28.66 -11.12 30.48
CA GLU A 492 27.67 -12.02 29.87
C GLU A 492 26.51 -12.26 30.85
N GLN A 493 25.40 -12.83 30.37
CA GLN A 493 24.21 -13.18 31.17
C GLN A 493 23.64 -11.98 31.95
N CYS A 494 23.76 -10.77 31.39
CA CYS A 494 23.33 -9.52 32.02
C CYS A 494 24.00 -9.25 33.39
N THR A 495 25.30 -9.51 33.50
CA THR A 495 26.10 -9.27 34.73
C THR A 495 27.08 -8.11 34.60
N GLY A 496 27.67 -7.66 35.71
CA GLY A 496 28.67 -6.59 35.74
C GLY A 496 28.05 -5.18 35.73
N LEU A 497 28.85 -4.18 35.34
CA LEU A 497 28.38 -2.80 35.19
C LEU A 497 27.29 -2.73 34.10
N SER A 498 26.23 -1.96 34.36
CA SER A 498 25.13 -1.75 33.42
C SER A 498 24.83 -0.28 33.14
N LEU A 499 24.19 -0.02 32.00
CA LEU A 499 23.68 1.29 31.59
C LEU A 499 22.30 1.14 30.96
N LYS A 500 21.32 1.91 31.45
CA LYS A 500 20.02 2.06 30.80
C LYS A 500 20.05 3.21 29.80
N THR A 501 19.58 2.96 28.58
CA THR A 501 19.65 3.96 27.50
C THR A 501 18.30 4.63 27.26
N SER A 502 18.33 5.94 27.06
CA SER A 502 17.18 6.76 26.64
C SER A 502 16.86 6.61 25.14
N LEU A 503 15.61 6.87 24.76
CA LEU A 503 15.16 6.84 23.37
C LEU A 503 15.88 7.87 22.49
N TYR A 504 16.05 7.55 21.21
CA TYR A 504 16.57 8.40 20.13
C TYR A 504 18.01 8.90 20.28
N THR A 505 18.64 8.68 21.43
CA THR A 505 19.98 9.13 21.72
C THR A 505 20.99 8.26 21.00
N TYR A 506 22.01 8.90 20.43
CA TYR A 506 23.17 8.24 19.86
C TYR A 506 24.20 8.02 20.97
N TYR A 507 24.21 6.84 21.57
CA TYR A 507 25.22 6.50 22.57
C TYR A 507 26.52 6.11 21.86
N ARG A 508 27.53 6.98 21.93
CA ARG A 508 28.87 6.76 21.38
C ARG A 508 29.88 6.59 22.50
N SER A 509 31.17 6.59 22.19
CA SER A 509 32.23 6.38 23.19
C SER A 509 32.15 7.33 24.38
N ALA A 510 31.75 8.60 24.16
CA ALA A 510 31.56 9.57 25.24
C ALA A 510 30.38 9.21 26.16
N GLU A 511 29.21 8.90 25.60
CA GLU A 511 28.01 8.58 26.37
C GLU A 511 28.05 7.18 27.00
N LEU A 512 28.76 6.23 26.38
CA LEU A 512 28.95 4.87 26.88
C LEU A 512 30.00 4.81 27.99
N GLY A 513 30.97 5.73 28.01
CA GLY A 513 32.02 5.79 29.02
C GLY A 513 32.75 4.44 29.15
N THR A 514 32.77 3.89 30.36
CA THR A 514 33.44 2.59 30.63
C THR A 514 32.83 1.39 29.91
N LEU A 515 31.58 1.49 29.43
CA LEU A 515 30.94 0.44 28.66
C LEU A 515 31.37 0.44 27.18
N ASN A 516 31.99 1.51 26.69
CA ASN A 516 32.56 1.53 25.33
C ASN A 516 33.55 0.36 25.17
N ASP A 517 33.38 -0.43 24.11
CA ASP A 517 34.15 -1.65 23.85
C ASP A 517 34.14 -2.67 24.99
N ASN A 518 33.08 -2.68 25.81
CA ASN A 518 32.94 -3.61 26.92
C ASN A 518 31.57 -4.26 27.03
N ILE A 519 30.58 -3.87 26.22
CA ILE A 519 29.24 -4.48 26.26
C ILE A 519 29.31 -5.94 25.77
N ARG A 520 28.75 -6.87 26.54
CA ARG A 520 28.72 -8.31 26.22
C ARG A 520 27.32 -8.92 26.24
N SER A 521 26.35 -8.28 26.90
CA SER A 521 24.95 -8.74 26.94
C SER A 521 23.98 -7.58 27.12
N PHE A 522 22.69 -7.79 26.85
CA PHE A 522 21.66 -6.75 27.02
C PHE A 522 20.24 -7.31 27.23
N ARG A 523 19.35 -6.45 27.72
CA ARG A 523 17.89 -6.65 27.77
C ARG A 523 17.18 -5.54 27.02
N LEU A 524 16.29 -5.88 26.10
CA LEU A 524 15.48 -4.93 25.33
C LEU A 524 14.00 -5.21 25.54
N LYS A 525 13.26 -4.20 25.99
CA LYS A 525 11.81 -4.29 26.21
C LYS A 525 11.07 -4.50 24.89
N LYS A 526 10.01 -5.32 24.92
CA LYS A 526 9.01 -5.45 23.86
C LYS A 526 8.56 -4.07 23.38
N GLY A 527 8.46 -3.93 22.07
CA GLY A 527 8.00 -2.72 21.40
C GLY A 527 9.06 -1.70 21.08
N TYR A 528 10.32 -2.12 21.08
CA TYR A 528 11.48 -1.30 20.73
C TYR A 528 12.42 -2.07 19.81
N MET A 529 13.22 -1.33 19.06
CA MET A 529 14.38 -1.88 18.37
C MET A 529 15.64 -1.15 18.81
N ALA A 530 16.76 -1.88 18.85
CA ALA A 530 18.06 -1.37 19.24
C ALA A 530 19.13 -1.73 18.22
N THR A 531 19.94 -0.75 17.85
CA THR A 531 21.08 -0.93 16.95
C THR A 531 22.36 -0.89 17.74
N PHE A 532 23.18 -1.91 17.55
CA PHE A 532 24.53 -2.00 18.09
C PHE A 532 25.52 -1.96 16.94
N ALA A 533 26.57 -1.15 17.05
CA ALA A 533 27.65 -1.15 16.07
C ALA A 533 29.02 -1.12 16.76
N ARG A 534 30.00 -1.67 16.04
CA ARG A 534 31.38 -1.71 16.50
C ARG A 534 32.00 -0.32 16.55
N ASP A 535 31.74 0.51 15.54
CA ASP A 535 32.36 1.83 15.46
C ASP A 535 31.41 2.91 16.02
N GLU A 536 31.98 3.96 16.62
CA GLU A 536 31.21 5.04 17.29
C GLU A 536 30.24 5.80 16.38
N LEU A 537 30.44 5.76 15.06
CA LEU A 537 29.55 6.39 14.09
C LEU A 537 28.36 5.50 13.70
N GLY A 538 28.20 4.31 14.27
CA GLY A 538 27.19 3.35 13.85
C GLY A 538 27.62 2.49 12.65
N THR A 539 28.90 2.55 12.28
CA THR A 539 29.50 1.83 11.14
C THR A 539 30.20 0.54 11.57
N GLY A 540 30.87 -0.10 10.60
CA GLY A 540 31.52 -1.40 10.82
C GLY A 540 30.50 -2.53 10.97
N PHE A 541 30.91 -3.59 11.66
CA PHE A 541 29.97 -4.68 11.98
C PHE A 541 28.90 -4.14 12.93
N SER A 542 27.64 -4.27 12.51
CA SER A 542 26.48 -3.78 13.26
C SER A 542 25.29 -4.71 13.11
N ARG A 543 24.37 -4.64 14.07
CA ARG A 543 23.13 -5.42 14.07
C ARG A 543 21.99 -4.60 14.69
N VAL A 544 20.82 -4.70 14.07
CA VAL A 544 19.55 -4.31 14.69
C VAL A 544 18.92 -5.51 15.37
N TYR A 545 18.45 -5.32 16.59
CA TYR A 545 17.57 -6.23 17.32
C TYR A 545 16.19 -5.62 17.44
N VAL A 546 15.15 -6.41 17.20
CA VAL A 546 13.75 -5.96 17.23
C VAL A 546 12.99 -6.80 18.25
N ALA A 547 12.57 -6.19 19.36
CA ALA A 547 11.75 -6.85 20.37
C ALA A 547 10.27 -6.75 19.96
N ASP A 548 9.88 -7.52 18.94
CA ASP A 548 8.54 -7.42 18.31
C ASP A 548 7.42 -7.94 19.22
N ARG A 549 7.58 -9.17 19.74
CA ARG A 549 6.51 -9.92 20.42
C ARG A 549 6.69 -9.99 21.93
N GLU A 550 7.93 -10.00 22.39
CA GLU A 550 8.33 -10.16 23.79
C GLU A 550 9.63 -9.41 24.08
N ASP A 551 10.00 -9.35 25.37
CA ASP A 551 11.26 -8.78 25.80
C ASP A 551 12.42 -9.66 25.31
N LEU A 552 13.46 -9.07 24.73
CA LEU A 552 14.66 -9.78 24.31
C LEU A 552 15.70 -9.77 25.41
N VAL A 553 16.23 -10.94 25.74
CA VAL A 553 17.43 -11.10 26.59
C VAL A 553 18.51 -11.74 25.73
N VAL A 554 19.60 -11.00 25.51
CA VAL A 554 20.77 -11.50 24.79
C VAL A 554 21.89 -11.71 25.80
N ASP A 555 22.03 -12.95 26.26
CA ASP A 555 23.02 -13.34 27.27
C ASP A 555 24.47 -13.21 26.79
N THR A 556 24.68 -13.28 25.48
CA THR A 556 26.01 -13.12 24.88
C THR A 556 25.87 -12.51 23.50
N LEU A 557 26.47 -11.34 23.30
CA LEU A 557 26.56 -10.70 21.99
C LEU A 557 27.38 -11.56 21.02
N PRO A 558 27.05 -11.55 19.73
CA PRO A 558 27.79 -12.33 18.74
C PRO A 558 29.22 -11.79 18.57
N ALA A 559 30.08 -12.65 17.99
CA ALA A 559 31.41 -12.24 17.55
C ALA A 559 31.33 -10.97 16.69
N GLY A 560 32.28 -10.05 16.88
CA GLY A 560 32.29 -8.73 16.24
C GLY A 560 31.58 -7.62 17.03
N LEU A 561 30.64 -7.96 17.92
CA LEU A 561 30.02 -7.02 18.87
C LEU A 561 30.40 -7.32 20.33
N HIS A 562 30.65 -8.59 20.69
CA HIS A 562 31.07 -8.98 22.04
C HIS A 562 32.30 -8.19 22.50
N GLY A 563 32.15 -7.34 23.51
CA GLY A 563 33.22 -6.49 24.03
C GLY A 563 33.81 -5.54 22.98
N ASN A 564 33.03 -5.12 21.99
CA ASN A 564 33.50 -4.27 20.90
C ASN A 564 32.43 -3.25 20.47
N VAL A 565 31.39 -3.01 21.29
CA VAL A 565 30.33 -2.03 20.95
C VAL A 565 30.79 -0.63 21.31
N SER A 566 30.82 0.26 20.30
CA SER A 566 31.02 1.70 20.50
C SER A 566 29.82 2.55 20.08
N PHE A 567 28.73 1.94 19.62
CA PHE A 567 27.50 2.64 19.26
C PHE A 567 26.25 1.88 19.69
N VAL A 568 25.31 2.59 20.34
CA VAL A 568 23.96 2.10 20.64
C VAL A 568 22.92 3.17 20.28
N ARG A 569 21.84 2.77 19.58
CA ARG A 569 20.66 3.63 19.35
C ARG A 569 19.37 2.83 19.56
N VAL A 570 18.41 3.40 20.27
CA VAL A 570 17.12 2.77 20.54
C VAL A 570 15.97 3.61 20.04
N ILE A 571 15.04 3.00 19.31
CA ILE A 571 13.82 3.65 18.81
C ILE A 571 12.59 2.77 19.07
N PRO A 572 11.41 3.38 19.30
CA PRO A 572 10.15 2.65 19.33
C PRO A 572 9.91 1.83 18.06
N TRP A 573 9.42 0.61 18.22
CA TRP A 573 9.01 -0.24 17.11
C TRP A 573 7.59 0.09 16.65
N ARG A 574 7.30 -0.13 15.36
CA ARG A 574 5.98 0.06 14.73
C ARG A 574 5.55 -1.21 14.00
N TRP A 575 4.30 -1.61 14.22
CA TRP A 575 3.73 -2.87 13.70
C TRP A 575 2.88 -2.59 12.47
N VAL A 576 3.53 -2.53 11.31
CA VAL A 576 2.82 -2.30 10.03
C VAL A 576 2.50 -3.63 9.33
N SER A 577 1.48 -3.62 8.48
CA SER A 577 1.22 -4.70 7.54
C SER A 577 2.20 -4.69 6.35
N LYS A 578 2.31 -5.80 5.61
CA LYS A 578 3.14 -5.90 4.40
C LYS A 578 2.82 -4.83 3.36
N LYS A 579 1.53 -4.49 3.21
CA LYS A 579 1.00 -3.57 2.18
C LYS A 579 1.34 -2.11 2.48
N GLY A 580 2.11 -1.51 1.59
CA GLY A 580 2.46 -0.10 1.58
C GLY A 580 2.04 0.62 0.31
N TRP A 581 2.42 1.88 0.19
CA TRP A 581 2.16 2.69 -1.00
C TRP A 581 3.37 3.53 -1.37
N THR A 582 3.61 3.68 -2.68
CA THR A 582 4.56 4.67 -3.21
C THR A 582 3.76 5.91 -3.60
N SER A 583 4.22 7.13 -3.32
CA SER A 583 3.52 8.40 -3.65
C SER A 583 2.59 8.94 -2.55
N GLY A 584 3.14 9.11 -1.35
CA GLY A 584 2.61 10.04 -0.36
C GLY A 584 1.49 9.50 0.54
N ARG A 585 1.32 10.16 1.70
CA ARG A 585 0.41 9.73 2.77
C ARG A 585 -1.09 9.76 2.40
N PRO A 586 -1.66 10.78 1.73
CA PRO A 586 -3.09 10.81 1.45
C PRO A 586 -3.56 9.61 0.62
N SER A 587 -2.81 9.23 -0.41
CA SER A 587 -3.11 8.06 -1.24
C SER A 587 -2.90 6.74 -0.48
N ALA A 588 -1.86 6.66 0.36
CA ALA A 588 -1.65 5.51 1.25
C ALA A 588 -2.84 5.30 2.20
N GLU A 589 -3.38 6.37 2.77
CA GLU A 589 -4.56 6.30 3.64
C GLU A 589 -5.83 5.88 2.89
N ALA A 590 -6.05 6.42 1.69
CA ALA A 590 -7.17 6.04 0.82
C ALA A 590 -7.13 4.57 0.39
N LEU A 591 -5.94 4.01 0.21
CA LEU A 591 -5.70 2.58 -0.07
C LEU A 591 -5.54 1.72 1.20
N ASN A 592 -5.78 2.29 2.38
CA ASN A 592 -5.68 1.58 3.65
C ASN A 592 -4.32 0.86 3.83
N CYS A 593 -3.24 1.54 3.46
CA CYS A 593 -1.86 1.09 3.64
C CYS A 593 -1.32 1.51 5.00
N SER A 594 -0.40 0.72 5.56
CA SER A 594 0.19 1.00 6.88
C SER A 594 1.55 1.68 6.82
N TRP A 595 2.17 1.75 5.65
CA TRP A 595 3.43 2.44 5.44
C TRP A 595 3.51 3.03 4.03
N GLN A 596 4.37 4.03 3.83
CA GLN A 596 4.59 4.67 2.54
C GLN A 596 6.01 5.18 2.38
N TYR A 597 6.44 5.38 1.13
CA TYR A 597 7.58 6.22 0.77
C TYR A 597 7.29 7.02 -0.50
N ASP A 598 8.10 8.04 -0.75
CA ASP A 598 7.88 9.05 -1.80
C ASP A 598 9.16 9.43 -2.54
N TRP A 599 10.14 8.52 -2.59
CA TRP A 599 11.45 8.72 -3.21
C TRP A 599 12.32 9.82 -2.57
N ASP A 600 11.83 10.47 -1.51
CA ASP A 600 12.52 11.51 -0.76
C ASP A 600 12.84 11.02 0.68
N ASN A 601 13.39 11.89 1.52
CA ASN A 601 13.68 11.65 2.92
C ASN A 601 13.13 12.72 3.88
N VAL A 602 12.35 13.68 3.40
CA VAL A 602 11.91 14.83 4.23
C VAL A 602 10.60 14.60 4.99
N ALA A 603 9.68 13.77 4.50
CA ALA A 603 8.36 13.62 5.12
C ALA A 603 8.42 12.95 6.51
N THR A 604 7.29 12.90 7.20
CA THR A 604 7.17 12.31 8.55
C THR A 604 6.04 11.30 8.62
N SER A 605 6.20 10.32 9.51
CA SER A 605 5.14 9.35 9.80
C SER A 605 3.91 10.05 10.36
N GLY A 606 2.73 9.63 9.89
CA GLY A 606 1.46 9.99 10.50
C GLY A 606 1.03 8.99 11.57
N TRP A 607 -0.15 9.21 12.13
CA TRP A 607 -0.77 8.25 13.06
C TRP A 607 -1.03 6.90 12.39
N ASN A 608 -1.62 6.91 11.19
CA ASN A 608 -2.09 5.71 10.49
C ASN A 608 -1.07 5.10 9.53
N VAL A 609 -0.03 5.84 9.14
CA VAL A 609 0.90 5.44 8.08
C VAL A 609 2.32 5.81 8.50
N GLU A 610 3.19 4.79 8.58
CA GLU A 610 4.63 4.99 8.75
C GLU A 610 5.26 5.54 7.47
N TYR A 611 6.15 6.53 7.59
CA TYR A 611 6.98 7.00 6.48
C TYR A 611 8.35 6.35 6.49
N ILE A 612 8.79 5.83 5.34
CA ILE A 612 10.12 5.26 5.15
C ILE A 612 10.95 6.20 4.26
N PRO A 613 11.97 6.90 4.80
CA PRO A 613 12.80 7.79 4.00
C PRO A 613 13.72 7.00 3.06
N MET A 614 14.04 7.59 1.90
CA MET A 614 14.94 7.05 0.90
C MET A 614 16.10 8.01 0.62
N ARG A 615 17.31 7.46 0.43
CA ARG A 615 18.41 8.21 -0.20
C ARG A 615 18.40 7.90 -1.70
N HIS A 616 17.71 8.70 -2.49
CA HIS A 616 17.49 8.39 -3.92
C HIS A 616 18.78 8.17 -4.72
N ASN A 617 19.78 9.05 -4.59
CA ASN A 617 21.07 8.95 -5.29
C ASN A 617 22.20 9.56 -4.44
N ARG A 618 23.45 9.52 -4.94
CA ARG A 618 24.64 10.04 -4.23
C ARG A 618 24.58 11.53 -3.85
N TRP A 619 23.73 12.33 -4.49
CA TRP A 619 23.59 13.77 -4.24
C TRP A 619 22.26 14.13 -3.58
N TRP A 620 21.28 13.22 -3.53
CA TRP A 620 19.90 13.54 -3.22
C TRP A 620 19.61 13.60 -1.72
N ASN A 621 19.29 14.82 -1.31
CA ASN A 621 19.09 15.45 0.00
C ASN A 621 19.75 14.82 1.25
N SER A 622 20.26 15.68 2.14
CA SER A 622 21.09 15.39 3.31
C SER A 622 20.77 14.08 4.04
N TYR A 623 21.82 13.29 4.34
CA TYR A 623 21.71 12.10 5.20
C TYR A 623 21.16 12.43 6.59
N GLU A 624 21.28 13.68 7.04
CA GLU A 624 20.72 14.12 8.32
C GLU A 624 19.18 13.99 8.37
N ASN A 625 18.50 14.10 7.23
CA ASN A 625 17.05 13.87 7.18
C ASN A 625 16.68 12.43 7.54
N ILE A 626 17.57 11.47 7.25
CA ILE A 626 17.42 10.06 7.62
C ILE A 626 17.89 9.84 9.07
N ASN A 627 19.06 10.37 9.43
CA ASN A 627 19.67 10.17 10.75
C ASN A 627 18.83 10.81 11.87
N SER A 628 18.10 11.89 11.59
CA SER A 628 17.24 12.55 12.59
C SER A 628 15.86 11.90 12.75
N LYS A 629 15.48 10.89 11.95
CA LYS A 629 14.14 10.27 12.05
C LYS A 629 13.95 9.60 13.41
N ARG A 630 12.79 9.87 14.01
CA ARG A 630 12.32 9.29 15.29
C ARG A 630 11.16 8.30 15.12
N LYS A 631 10.26 8.56 14.15
CA LYS A 631 9.05 7.75 13.91
C LYS A 631 9.13 6.87 12.65
N SER A 632 10.33 6.60 12.17
CA SER A 632 10.59 5.69 11.04
C SER A 632 11.50 4.58 11.55
N THR A 633 11.14 3.33 11.32
CA THR A 633 11.92 2.16 11.77
C THR A 633 12.92 1.66 10.72
N HIS A 634 12.74 2.07 9.47
CA HIS A 634 13.60 1.69 8.34
C HIS A 634 14.01 2.90 7.49
N ALA A 635 14.99 2.69 6.62
CA ALA A 635 15.32 3.58 5.50
C ALA A 635 15.69 2.77 4.25
N LEU A 636 15.47 3.36 3.07
CA LEU A 636 15.78 2.75 1.77
C LEU A 636 17.05 3.35 1.16
N GLY A 637 17.83 2.49 0.49
CA GLY A 637 18.99 2.87 -0.29
C GLY A 637 18.64 3.55 -1.63
N PHE A 638 19.60 3.56 -2.55
CA PHE A 638 19.51 4.26 -3.84
C PHE A 638 18.49 3.64 -4.81
N ASN A 639 17.81 4.48 -5.58
CA ASN A 639 16.79 4.09 -6.54
C ASN A 639 17.39 3.75 -7.91
N GLU A 640 17.24 2.50 -8.37
CA GLU A 640 17.71 1.99 -9.66
C GLU A 640 19.14 2.43 -10.01
N PRO A 641 20.14 2.15 -9.14
CA PRO A 641 21.50 2.66 -9.30
C PRO A 641 22.19 2.18 -10.57
N GLU A 642 21.82 1.02 -11.11
CA GLU A 642 22.40 0.48 -12.34
C GLU A 642 21.95 1.24 -13.60
N ARG A 643 20.89 2.05 -13.51
CA ARG A 643 20.31 2.77 -14.64
C ARG A 643 20.87 4.18 -14.76
N THR A 644 21.21 4.55 -16.00
CA THR A 644 21.81 5.86 -16.31
C THR A 644 20.82 7.02 -16.20
N ASP A 645 19.52 6.75 -16.33
CA ASP A 645 18.41 7.71 -16.23
C ASP A 645 17.83 7.82 -14.81
N GLN A 646 18.43 7.14 -13.83
CA GLN A 646 17.99 7.09 -12.43
C GLN A 646 19.12 7.54 -11.49
N ALA A 647 19.49 6.76 -10.46
CA ALA A 647 20.57 7.17 -9.56
C ALA A 647 21.96 7.12 -10.20
N ASN A 648 22.17 6.29 -11.24
CA ASN A 648 23.39 6.19 -12.04
C ASN A 648 24.68 6.07 -11.19
N MET A 649 24.82 4.94 -10.51
CA MET A 649 25.89 4.66 -9.56
C MET A 649 26.51 3.28 -9.82
N THR A 650 27.84 3.25 -9.86
CA THR A 650 28.57 1.97 -9.75
C THR A 650 28.42 1.40 -8.34
N VAL A 651 28.66 0.09 -8.19
CA VAL A 651 28.67 -0.58 -6.89
C VAL A 651 29.66 0.09 -5.93
N ASP A 652 30.87 0.41 -6.37
CA ASP A 652 31.87 1.05 -5.51
C ASP A 652 31.45 2.44 -5.02
N VAL A 653 30.77 3.22 -5.86
CA VAL A 653 30.23 4.52 -5.44
C VAL A 653 29.14 4.31 -4.38
N ALA A 654 28.20 3.39 -4.59
CA ALA A 654 27.18 3.06 -3.58
C ALA A 654 27.79 2.59 -2.25
N ILE A 655 28.82 1.75 -2.32
CA ILE A 655 29.54 1.23 -1.14
C ILE A 655 30.28 2.35 -0.41
N SER A 656 30.86 3.33 -1.12
CA SER A 656 31.52 4.47 -0.48
C SER A 656 30.56 5.37 0.28
N GLN A 657 29.27 5.38 -0.10
CA GLN A 657 28.21 6.19 0.51
C GLN A 657 27.47 5.45 1.64
N TRP A 658 27.46 4.12 1.62
CA TRP A 658 26.72 3.28 2.56
C TRP A 658 26.97 3.59 4.06
N PRO A 659 28.21 3.92 4.49
CA PRO A 659 28.46 4.32 5.88
C PRO A 659 27.60 5.48 6.37
N GLU A 660 27.22 6.43 5.52
CA GLU A 660 26.37 7.56 5.93
C GLU A 660 24.94 7.13 6.29
N LEU A 661 24.41 6.08 5.64
CA LEU A 661 23.12 5.49 5.98
C LEU A 661 23.20 4.65 7.27
N LEU A 662 24.33 3.95 7.49
CA LEU A 662 24.58 3.17 8.70
C LEU A 662 24.52 4.03 9.96
N LYS A 663 24.98 5.29 9.89
CA LYS A 663 24.92 6.27 11.00
C LYS A 663 23.52 6.45 11.58
N SER A 664 22.48 6.27 10.78
CA SER A 664 21.10 6.40 11.25
C SER A 664 20.77 5.36 12.32
N GLY A 665 21.38 4.18 12.29
CA GLY A 665 20.95 3.06 13.12
C GLY A 665 19.51 2.58 12.83
N LEU A 666 18.89 2.97 11.72
CA LEU A 666 17.61 2.40 11.26
C LEU A 666 17.86 1.02 10.61
N ARG A 667 16.82 0.21 10.43
CA ARG A 667 16.93 -0.97 9.53
C ARG A 667 17.09 -0.50 8.09
N LEU A 668 18.13 -0.95 7.40
CA LEU A 668 18.49 -0.47 6.06
C LEU A 668 18.14 -1.48 4.98
N GLY A 669 17.36 -1.03 4.01
CA GLY A 669 17.11 -1.74 2.76
C GLY A 669 18.18 -1.44 1.75
N SER A 670 18.64 -2.46 1.01
CA SER A 670 19.57 -2.28 -0.10
C SER A 670 19.11 -1.18 -1.07
N PRO A 671 20.00 -0.68 -1.95
CA PRO A 671 19.56 -0.04 -3.17
C PRO A 671 18.57 -0.94 -3.94
N ALA A 672 17.60 -0.34 -4.62
CA ALA A 672 16.50 -1.05 -5.29
C ALA A 672 16.74 -1.02 -6.81
N PRO A 673 17.36 -2.05 -7.40
CA PRO A 673 17.54 -2.12 -8.85
C PRO A 673 16.22 -2.34 -9.59
N SER A 674 16.20 -1.97 -10.87
CA SER A 674 15.16 -2.35 -11.83
C SER A 674 15.18 -3.86 -12.12
N ASP A 675 14.25 -4.34 -12.95
CA ASP A 675 14.19 -5.75 -13.36
C ASP A 675 15.50 -6.28 -13.99
N GLY A 676 16.34 -5.41 -14.57
CA GLY A 676 17.62 -5.78 -15.18
C GLY A 676 18.82 -5.77 -14.23
N GLY A 677 18.69 -5.23 -13.02
CA GLY A 677 19.83 -4.88 -12.16
C GLY A 677 20.24 -5.93 -11.10
N LEU A 678 19.75 -7.17 -11.18
CA LEU A 678 20.05 -8.18 -10.15
C LEU A 678 21.56 -8.47 -9.99
N SER A 679 22.35 -8.40 -11.07
CA SER A 679 23.80 -8.58 -11.00
C SER A 679 24.46 -7.47 -10.16
N TRP A 680 24.04 -6.21 -10.36
CA TRP A 680 24.50 -5.06 -9.58
C TRP A 680 24.19 -5.25 -8.09
N LEU A 681 22.96 -5.68 -7.78
CA LEU A 681 22.52 -5.93 -6.41
C LEU A 681 23.35 -7.03 -5.74
N TYR A 682 23.60 -8.15 -6.43
CA TYR A 682 24.41 -9.22 -5.85
C TYR A 682 25.86 -8.78 -5.60
N GLN A 683 26.46 -8.03 -6.51
CA GLN A 683 27.80 -7.47 -6.30
C GLN A 683 27.83 -6.50 -5.11
N PHE A 684 26.81 -5.66 -4.96
CA PHE A 684 26.67 -4.77 -3.82
C PHE A 684 26.55 -5.54 -2.50
N ILE A 685 25.68 -6.56 -2.44
CA ILE A 685 25.51 -7.41 -1.25
C ILE A 685 26.81 -8.15 -0.91
N ASP A 686 27.48 -8.74 -1.89
CA ASP A 686 28.76 -9.46 -1.68
C ASP A 686 29.84 -8.51 -1.14
N LYS A 687 29.89 -7.27 -1.65
CA LYS A 687 30.83 -6.24 -1.17
C LYS A 687 30.49 -5.81 0.26
N CYS A 688 29.22 -5.55 0.57
CA CYS A 688 28.78 -5.26 1.94
C CYS A 688 29.14 -6.39 2.89
N ASP A 689 28.86 -7.64 2.54
CA ASP A 689 29.20 -8.82 3.35
C ASP A 689 30.72 -8.97 3.54
N SER A 690 31.52 -8.65 2.52
CA SER A 690 32.99 -8.65 2.63
C SER A 690 33.54 -7.56 3.56
N LEU A 691 32.83 -6.45 3.69
CA LEU A 691 33.18 -5.30 4.53
C LEU A 691 32.51 -5.34 5.91
N ASN A 692 31.73 -6.40 6.20
CA ASN A 692 30.87 -6.48 7.38
C ASN A 692 29.83 -5.34 7.48
N TYR A 693 29.46 -4.73 6.35
CA TYR A 693 28.41 -3.71 6.32
C TYR A 693 27.03 -4.33 6.42
N ARG A 694 26.20 -3.76 7.29
CA ARG A 694 24.82 -4.19 7.50
C ARG A 694 23.93 -3.80 6.32
N VAL A 695 23.15 -4.77 5.86
CA VAL A 695 22.00 -4.62 4.95
C VAL A 695 20.93 -5.56 5.49
N ASP A 696 19.87 -5.02 6.07
CA ASP A 696 18.89 -5.79 6.86
C ASP A 696 17.85 -6.50 5.99
N PHE A 697 17.54 -5.92 4.83
CA PHE A 697 16.63 -6.48 3.83
C PHE A 697 17.05 -6.03 2.42
N VAL A 698 16.60 -6.75 1.41
CA VAL A 698 16.84 -6.44 0.01
C VAL A 698 15.61 -5.75 -0.58
N ALA A 699 15.78 -4.56 -1.12
CA ALA A 699 14.78 -3.87 -1.92
C ALA A 699 14.97 -4.17 -3.41
N MET A 700 13.87 -4.30 -4.15
CA MET A 700 13.90 -4.50 -5.60
C MET A 700 12.60 -4.01 -6.26
N HIS A 701 12.66 -3.75 -7.57
CA HIS A 701 11.50 -3.43 -8.38
C HIS A 701 11.03 -4.62 -9.22
N TRP A 702 9.76 -4.59 -9.64
CA TRP A 702 9.15 -5.64 -10.46
C TRP A 702 8.12 -5.09 -11.46
N TYR A 703 8.41 -5.18 -12.75
CA TYR A 703 7.51 -4.77 -13.82
C TYR A 703 7.40 -5.79 -14.94
N LEU A 704 7.72 -7.06 -14.70
CA LEU A 704 7.59 -8.09 -15.74
C LEU A 704 6.11 -8.36 -16.09
N GLY A 705 5.76 -8.15 -17.37
CA GLY A 705 4.43 -8.41 -17.91
C GLY A 705 4.16 -9.90 -18.18
N GLY A 706 2.88 -10.28 -18.19
CA GLY A 706 2.42 -11.64 -18.52
C GLY A 706 2.86 -12.74 -17.55
N GLN A 707 3.27 -12.37 -16.33
CA GLN A 707 3.78 -13.32 -15.33
C GLN A 707 2.65 -13.90 -14.46
N SER A 708 2.77 -15.18 -14.13
CA SER A 708 1.95 -15.82 -13.10
C SER A 708 2.46 -15.50 -11.68
N PRO A 709 1.62 -15.61 -10.64
CA PRO A 709 2.07 -15.45 -9.25
C PRO A 709 3.22 -16.39 -8.88
N GLN A 710 3.25 -17.61 -9.44
CA GLN A 710 4.32 -18.57 -9.20
C GLN A 710 5.65 -18.12 -9.81
N GLN A 711 5.65 -17.52 -11.00
CA GLN A 711 6.89 -16.98 -11.60
C GLN A 711 7.43 -15.81 -10.79
N PHE A 712 6.54 -14.94 -10.31
CA PHE A 712 6.93 -13.85 -9.41
C PHE A 712 7.52 -14.41 -8.11
N TYR A 713 6.84 -15.36 -7.45
CA TYR A 713 7.36 -16.07 -6.28
C TYR A 713 8.75 -16.67 -6.54
N ASN A 714 8.94 -17.41 -7.63
CA ASN A 714 10.20 -18.09 -7.94
C ASN A 714 11.37 -17.11 -8.05
N ARG A 715 11.13 -15.93 -8.64
CA ARG A 715 12.16 -14.89 -8.74
C ARG A 715 12.46 -14.27 -7.38
N LEU A 716 11.45 -13.96 -6.57
CA LEU A 716 11.64 -13.47 -5.20
C LEU A 716 12.42 -14.50 -4.36
N LYS A 717 12.07 -15.79 -4.49
CA LYS A 717 12.74 -16.92 -3.84
C LYS A 717 14.22 -17.01 -4.26
N ALA A 718 14.53 -16.84 -5.54
CA ALA A 718 15.91 -16.87 -6.02
C ALA A 718 16.76 -15.73 -5.43
N VAL A 719 16.22 -14.52 -5.36
CA VAL A 719 16.90 -13.37 -4.73
C VAL A 719 17.08 -13.60 -3.22
N HIS A 720 16.03 -14.06 -2.54
CA HIS A 720 16.08 -14.41 -1.12
C HIS A 720 17.13 -15.50 -0.86
N ASP A 721 17.14 -16.57 -1.65
CA ASP A 721 18.09 -17.67 -1.47
C ASP A 721 19.53 -17.24 -1.74
N ARG A 722 19.77 -16.30 -2.67
CA ARG A 722 21.09 -15.77 -2.99
C ARG A 722 21.63 -14.81 -1.92
N THR A 723 20.76 -14.03 -1.31
CA THR A 723 21.14 -12.94 -0.40
C THR A 723 20.89 -13.26 1.07
N LYS A 724 20.08 -14.29 1.35
CA LYS A 724 19.61 -14.73 2.68
C LYS A 724 18.85 -13.66 3.47
N ARG A 725 18.31 -12.67 2.78
CA ARG A 725 17.67 -11.48 3.37
C ARG A 725 16.18 -11.43 3.02
N PRO A 726 15.31 -10.95 3.93
CA PRO A 726 13.94 -10.60 3.59
C PRO A 726 13.87 -9.68 2.38
N ILE A 727 12.79 -9.80 1.61
CA ILE A 727 12.57 -9.03 0.39
C ILE A 727 11.53 -7.95 0.63
N TRP A 728 11.85 -6.74 0.17
CA TRP A 728 10.91 -5.65 -0.03
C TRP A 728 10.76 -5.42 -1.53
N ILE A 729 9.52 -5.38 -1.99
CA ILE A 729 9.21 -5.01 -3.37
C ILE A 729 8.72 -3.57 -3.34
N THR A 730 9.65 -2.62 -3.46
CA THR A 730 9.37 -1.20 -3.25
C THR A 730 8.64 -0.58 -4.42
N GLU A 731 8.76 -1.15 -5.62
CA GLU A 731 7.90 -0.81 -6.74
C GLU A 731 7.49 -2.07 -7.47
N TRP A 732 6.20 -2.23 -7.72
CA TRP A 732 5.73 -3.28 -8.60
C TRP A 732 4.43 -2.96 -9.30
N ASN A 733 4.23 -3.62 -10.45
CA ASN A 733 2.94 -3.71 -11.11
C ASN A 733 2.89 -4.97 -11.99
N ASN A 734 1.70 -5.36 -12.47
CA ASN A 734 1.52 -6.45 -13.43
C ASN A 734 1.96 -6.01 -14.84
N GLY A 735 3.26 -5.84 -15.03
CA GLY A 735 3.81 -5.21 -16.22
C GLY A 735 3.86 -3.69 -16.13
N ALA A 736 4.46 -3.09 -17.15
CA ALA A 736 4.47 -1.67 -17.45
C ALA A 736 4.25 -1.40 -18.94
N ASN A 737 4.16 -0.14 -19.36
CA ASN A 737 4.05 0.26 -20.78
C ASN A 737 5.23 -0.19 -21.66
N TRP A 738 6.39 -0.48 -21.08
CA TRP A 738 7.55 -1.06 -21.78
C TRP A 738 7.56 -2.60 -21.79
N THR A 739 6.52 -3.26 -21.29
CA THR A 739 6.41 -4.72 -21.26
C THR A 739 5.24 -5.23 -22.09
N CYS A 740 5.18 -6.55 -22.31
CA CYS A 740 4.08 -7.14 -23.04
C CYS A 740 2.76 -7.13 -22.25
N CYS A 741 1.66 -7.28 -23.02
CA CYS A 741 0.28 -7.42 -22.57
C CYS A 741 -0.26 -6.19 -21.84
N LYS A 742 -1.16 -5.44 -22.49
CA LYS A 742 -1.96 -4.40 -21.84
C LYS A 742 -3.18 -5.05 -21.18
N PRO A 743 -3.27 -5.12 -19.84
CA PRO A 743 -4.46 -5.63 -19.19
C PRO A 743 -5.60 -4.64 -19.37
N THR A 744 -6.83 -5.13 -19.32
CA THR A 744 -8.00 -4.29 -19.07
C THR A 744 -8.11 -4.03 -17.57
N TYR A 745 -8.84 -2.99 -17.13
CA TYR A 745 -9.02 -2.73 -15.69
C TYR A 745 -9.47 -3.95 -14.86
N PRO A 746 -10.40 -4.81 -15.32
CA PRO A 746 -10.75 -6.05 -14.61
C PRO A 746 -9.61 -7.07 -14.56
N GLN A 747 -8.92 -7.32 -15.69
CA GLN A 747 -7.77 -8.24 -15.73
C GLN A 747 -6.64 -7.76 -14.82
N GLN A 748 -6.45 -6.44 -14.74
CA GLN A 748 -5.52 -5.85 -13.81
C GLN A 748 -5.95 -6.13 -12.36
N ALA A 749 -7.22 -5.91 -12.02
CA ALA A 749 -7.72 -6.19 -10.66
C ALA A 749 -7.55 -7.67 -10.27
N GLU A 750 -7.80 -8.61 -11.19
CA GLU A 750 -7.58 -10.04 -10.98
C GLU A 750 -6.10 -10.37 -10.78
N ALA A 751 -5.22 -9.83 -11.62
CA ALA A 751 -3.77 -10.04 -11.50
C ALA A 751 -3.23 -9.46 -10.18
N ILE A 752 -3.66 -8.25 -9.81
CA ILE A 752 -3.30 -7.63 -8.53
C ILE A 752 -3.81 -8.49 -7.37
N ALA A 753 -5.04 -9.00 -7.40
CA ALA A 753 -5.56 -9.89 -6.35
C ALA A 753 -4.70 -11.15 -6.19
N ALA A 754 -4.31 -11.78 -7.31
CA ALA A 754 -3.49 -12.98 -7.32
C ALA A 754 -2.06 -12.72 -6.80
N PHE A 755 -1.43 -11.62 -7.21
CA PHE A 755 -0.11 -11.22 -6.70
C PHE A 755 -0.16 -10.86 -5.22
N LEU A 756 -1.17 -10.12 -4.76
CA LEU A 756 -1.35 -9.82 -3.34
C LEU A 756 -1.50 -11.08 -2.48
N HIS A 757 -2.20 -12.10 -2.98
CA HIS A 757 -2.29 -13.38 -2.27
C HIS A 757 -0.92 -14.05 -2.13
N MET A 758 -0.14 -14.09 -3.22
CA MET A 758 1.22 -14.65 -3.20
C MET A 758 2.15 -13.86 -2.26
N LEU A 759 2.18 -12.53 -2.37
CA LEU A 759 3.06 -11.68 -1.56
C LEU A 759 2.76 -11.80 -0.06
N ASP A 760 1.47 -11.89 0.32
CA ASP A 760 1.08 -12.06 1.71
C ASP A 760 1.44 -13.42 2.28
N THR A 761 1.26 -14.49 1.51
CA THR A 761 1.54 -15.88 1.93
C THR A 761 3.03 -16.23 1.88
N THR A 762 3.84 -15.42 1.22
CA THR A 762 5.30 -15.61 1.14
C THR A 762 5.98 -15.10 2.40
N SER A 763 6.51 -15.99 3.23
CA SER A 763 7.07 -15.66 4.55
C SER A 763 8.28 -14.71 4.50
N PHE A 764 9.13 -14.83 3.46
CA PHE A 764 10.34 -14.01 3.30
C PHE A 764 10.10 -12.67 2.59
N VAL A 765 8.86 -12.39 2.16
CA VAL A 765 8.46 -11.04 1.71
C VAL A 765 8.01 -10.26 2.93
N GLU A 766 8.78 -9.23 3.31
CA GLU A 766 8.50 -8.42 4.50
C GLU A 766 7.59 -7.24 4.16
N ARG A 767 7.79 -6.54 3.03
CA ARG A 767 6.90 -5.45 2.61
C ARG A 767 6.79 -5.34 1.08
N TYR A 768 5.71 -4.72 0.60
CA TYR A 768 5.55 -4.38 -0.81
C TYR A 768 4.76 -3.07 -1.00
N SER A 769 5.04 -2.35 -2.08
CA SER A 769 4.33 -1.12 -2.45
C SER A 769 4.15 -1.04 -3.96
N LEU A 770 2.89 -0.92 -4.39
CA LEU A 770 2.54 -0.89 -5.81
C LEU A 770 2.86 0.50 -6.39
N TYR A 771 3.43 0.51 -7.60
CA TYR A 771 3.69 1.73 -8.36
C TYR A 771 2.76 1.83 -9.57
N GLU A 772 2.06 2.95 -9.71
CA GLU A 772 0.92 3.04 -10.61
C GLU A 772 1.23 3.74 -11.95
N TRP A 773 2.21 4.65 -12.02
CA TRP A 773 2.48 5.49 -13.19
C TRP A 773 3.25 4.78 -14.31
N VAL A 774 2.65 3.70 -14.81
CA VAL A 774 3.19 2.91 -15.93
C VAL A 774 2.24 2.86 -17.11
N GLU A 775 0.93 2.79 -16.88
CA GLU A 775 -0.10 2.80 -17.92
C GLU A 775 -1.49 2.94 -17.29
N ASP A 776 -2.40 3.71 -17.89
CA ASP A 776 -3.76 3.98 -17.38
C ASP A 776 -4.47 2.74 -16.77
N THR A 777 -4.48 1.63 -17.50
CA THR A 777 -5.18 0.39 -17.06
C THR A 777 -4.58 -0.26 -15.81
N ARG A 778 -3.37 0.16 -15.42
CA ARG A 778 -2.61 -0.32 -14.26
C ARG A 778 -2.63 0.64 -13.08
N HIS A 779 -3.30 1.78 -13.22
CA HIS A 779 -3.48 2.75 -12.15
C HIS A 779 -4.34 2.19 -11.02
N MET A 780 -4.06 2.57 -9.77
CA MET A 780 -4.95 2.31 -8.64
C MET A 780 -6.01 3.41 -8.51
N PHE A 781 -5.72 4.59 -9.05
CA PHE A 781 -6.65 5.71 -9.05
C PHE A 781 -6.97 6.19 -10.46
N TYR A 782 -8.25 6.45 -10.73
CA TYR A 782 -8.64 7.32 -11.85
C TYR A 782 -8.30 8.79 -11.51
N LYS A 783 -8.46 9.17 -10.23
CA LYS A 783 -8.08 10.47 -9.67
C LYS A 783 -7.61 10.26 -8.24
N ALA A 784 -6.31 10.33 -7.99
CA ALA A 784 -5.78 10.18 -6.64
C ALA A 784 -6.11 11.40 -5.77
N PRO A 785 -6.37 11.24 -4.46
CA PRO A 785 -6.57 9.97 -3.73
C PRO A 785 -8.05 9.53 -3.67
N THR A 786 -8.95 10.17 -4.41
CA THR A 786 -10.41 10.11 -4.14
C THR A 786 -11.18 9.11 -4.98
N LEU A 787 -10.69 8.73 -6.17
CA LEU A 787 -11.41 7.86 -7.10
C LEU A 787 -10.55 6.66 -7.51
N LEU A 788 -10.92 5.47 -7.01
CA LEU A 788 -10.20 4.23 -7.24
C LEU A 788 -10.60 3.54 -8.55
N THR A 789 -9.65 2.84 -9.16
CA THR A 789 -9.91 1.82 -10.20
C THR A 789 -10.33 0.50 -9.54
N PRO A 790 -10.84 -0.50 -10.30
CA PRO A 790 -11.11 -1.83 -9.74
C PRO A 790 -9.90 -2.47 -9.06
N ALA A 791 -8.70 -2.25 -9.58
CA ALA A 791 -7.47 -2.73 -8.97
C ALA A 791 -7.13 -1.95 -7.69
N GLY A 792 -7.41 -0.64 -7.65
CA GLY A 792 -7.30 0.18 -6.43
C GLY A 792 -8.25 -0.28 -5.32
N GLU A 793 -9.47 -0.69 -5.64
CA GLU A 793 -10.42 -1.28 -4.68
C GLU A 793 -9.90 -2.62 -4.12
N VAL A 794 -9.41 -3.51 -5.00
CA VAL A 794 -8.76 -4.76 -4.60
C VAL A 794 -7.58 -4.48 -3.65
N TYR A 795 -6.72 -3.51 -4.01
CA TYR A 795 -5.57 -3.13 -3.21
C TYR A 795 -6.01 -2.55 -1.85
N ARG A 796 -7.02 -1.66 -1.82
CA ARG A 796 -7.58 -1.08 -0.59
C ARG A 796 -8.14 -2.14 0.35
N ASP A 797 -9.01 -3.00 -0.18
CA ASP A 797 -9.79 -3.97 0.61
C ASP A 797 -8.96 -5.18 1.07
N LYS A 798 -7.76 -5.35 0.49
CA LYS A 798 -6.82 -6.38 0.92
C LYS A 798 -6.34 -6.11 2.35
N VAL A 799 -6.75 -6.98 3.27
CA VAL A 799 -6.18 -7.05 4.63
C VAL A 799 -4.90 -7.88 4.58
N SER A 800 -3.76 -7.21 4.78
CA SER A 800 -2.44 -7.85 4.75
C SER A 800 -1.95 -8.22 6.15
N PRO A 801 -1.16 -9.30 6.29
CA PRO A 801 -0.57 -9.72 7.55
C PRO A 801 0.55 -8.76 7.98
N MET A 802 1.07 -9.00 9.19
CA MET A 802 2.24 -8.31 9.73
C MET A 802 3.41 -8.35 8.74
N ALA A 803 4.10 -7.23 8.59
CA ALA A 803 5.28 -7.12 7.74
C ALA A 803 6.45 -7.93 8.29
N TYR A 804 6.87 -7.61 9.51
CA TYR A 804 8.04 -8.20 10.13
C TYR A 804 7.80 -9.64 10.54
N ASN A 805 8.73 -10.51 10.15
CA ASN A 805 8.76 -11.91 10.52
C ASN A 805 10.16 -12.22 11.08
N GLU A 806 10.25 -12.39 12.39
CA GLU A 806 11.50 -12.64 13.10
C GLU A 806 12.22 -13.90 12.58
N ASP A 807 11.46 -14.94 12.22
CA ASP A 807 11.99 -16.20 11.66
C ASP A 807 12.69 -16.02 10.30
N GLN A 808 12.47 -14.88 9.63
CA GLN A 808 13.09 -14.55 8.35
C GLN A 808 14.07 -13.39 8.46
N ALA A 809 14.18 -12.74 9.62
CA ALA A 809 15.04 -11.58 9.81
C ALA A 809 16.51 -11.97 9.56
N TYR A 810 17.22 -11.15 8.78
CA TYR A 810 18.63 -11.40 8.50
C TYR A 810 19.47 -11.21 9.78
N VAL A 811 20.28 -12.22 10.11
CA VAL A 811 21.27 -12.14 11.19
C VAL A 811 22.66 -12.01 10.54
N PRO A 812 23.30 -10.83 10.62
CA PRO A 812 24.63 -10.64 10.05
C PRO A 812 25.66 -11.58 10.69
N SER A 813 26.44 -12.28 9.87
CA SER A 813 27.58 -13.07 10.33
C SER A 813 28.84 -12.21 10.32
N TYR A 814 29.55 -12.12 11.46
CA TYR A 814 30.84 -11.44 11.49
C TYR A 814 31.90 -12.25 10.74
N ARG A 815 32.50 -11.63 9.72
CA ARG A 815 33.67 -12.16 9.04
C ARG A 815 34.91 -11.54 9.65
N ALA A 816 35.58 -12.30 10.52
CA ALA A 816 36.90 -11.93 10.98
C ALA A 816 37.82 -11.73 9.75
N PRO A 817 38.73 -10.76 9.77
CA PRO A 817 39.75 -10.66 8.74
C PRO A 817 40.49 -12.00 8.66
N SER A 818 40.37 -12.71 7.54
CA SER A 818 41.03 -14.00 7.40
C SER A 818 42.55 -13.79 7.40
N ALA A 819 43.28 -14.46 8.27
CA ALA A 819 44.74 -14.59 8.15
C ALA A 819 45.16 -15.18 6.79
N ALA A 820 44.25 -15.89 6.11
CA ALA A 820 44.48 -16.60 4.85
C ALA A 820 44.15 -15.82 3.55
N ARG A 821 43.81 -14.52 3.61
CA ARG A 821 43.80 -13.63 2.42
C ARG A 821 45.11 -12.85 2.26
N MET A 822 46.15 -13.22 3.01
CA MET A 822 47.54 -12.77 2.83
C MET A 822 48.29 -13.53 1.72
N ALA A 823 47.61 -14.37 0.93
CA ALA A 823 48.18 -14.90 -0.30
C ALA A 823 48.06 -13.83 -1.39
N VAL A 824 49.22 -13.25 -1.70
CA VAL A 824 49.50 -12.35 -2.81
C VAL A 824 48.85 -12.92 -4.07
N VAL A 825 47.94 -12.16 -4.68
CA VAL A 825 47.68 -12.31 -6.11
C VAL A 825 48.95 -11.79 -6.78
N GLU A 826 49.84 -12.71 -7.16
CA GLU A 826 50.85 -12.41 -8.18
C GLU A 826 50.07 -12.25 -9.49
N GLU A 827 49.62 -11.02 -9.76
CA GLU A 827 49.40 -10.61 -11.14
C GLU A 827 50.79 -10.49 -11.78
N GLU A 828 51.18 -11.55 -12.49
CA GLU A 828 52.09 -11.40 -13.62
C GLU A 828 51.41 -10.50 -14.66
N GLU A 829 51.77 -9.22 -14.70
CA GLU A 829 51.61 -8.39 -15.90
C GLU A 829 52.88 -7.57 -16.16
N ASP A 830 53.63 -8.07 -17.14
CA ASP A 830 54.14 -7.35 -18.30
C ASP A 830 54.53 -5.86 -18.16
N GLY A 831 55.85 -5.62 -18.14
CA GLY A 831 56.50 -4.75 -19.12
C GLY A 831 56.19 -3.25 -19.20
N THR A 832 55.30 -2.67 -18.39
CA THR A 832 54.91 -1.25 -18.50
C THR A 832 55.52 -0.37 -17.39
N ASP A 833 55.94 0.84 -17.77
CA ASP A 833 56.63 1.82 -16.91
C ASP A 833 55.70 2.46 -15.86
N VAL A 834 55.22 1.65 -14.91
CA VAL A 834 54.20 2.04 -13.93
C VAL A 834 54.80 2.16 -12.54
N VAL A 835 54.47 3.27 -11.86
CA VAL A 835 54.77 3.47 -10.45
C VAL A 835 53.81 2.66 -9.58
N THR A 836 54.35 1.74 -8.77
CA THR A 836 53.60 0.86 -7.86
C THR A 836 53.89 1.17 -6.39
N VAL A 837 52.97 0.78 -5.49
CA VAL A 837 53.05 0.99 -4.03
C VAL A 837 52.60 -0.29 -3.35
N THR A 838 53.54 -1.06 -2.80
CA THR A 838 53.28 -2.44 -2.35
C THR A 838 54.11 -2.81 -1.10
N PRO A 839 53.55 -3.44 -0.07
CA PRO A 839 52.12 -3.67 0.14
C PRO A 839 51.38 -2.37 0.41
N ASN A 840 50.08 -2.32 0.08
CA ASN A 840 49.23 -1.18 0.40
C ASN A 840 47.77 -1.66 0.55
N PRO A 841 47.24 -1.80 1.77
CA PRO A 841 47.78 -1.29 3.04
C PRO A 841 49.10 -1.94 3.52
N ALA A 842 49.88 -1.20 4.31
CA ALA A 842 51.17 -1.60 4.86
C ALA A 842 51.21 -1.45 6.40
N THR A 843 51.93 -2.33 7.09
CA THR A 843 52.12 -2.29 8.55
C THR A 843 53.48 -1.71 8.93
N THR A 844 54.59 -2.24 8.40
CA THR A 844 55.95 -1.81 8.79
C THR A 844 56.66 -1.00 7.72
N GLN A 845 56.41 -1.29 6.45
CA GLN A 845 57.06 -0.59 5.34
C GLN A 845 56.23 -0.67 4.06
N VAL A 846 56.47 0.27 3.14
CA VAL A 846 55.93 0.24 1.77
C VAL A 846 57.05 0.34 0.75
N VAL A 847 56.96 -0.43 -0.34
CA VAL A 847 57.88 -0.40 -1.47
C VAL A 847 57.25 0.40 -2.61
N ILE A 848 57.95 1.44 -3.06
CA ILE A 848 57.62 2.22 -4.23
C ILE A 848 58.36 1.62 -5.43
N GLY A 849 57.66 1.01 -6.37
CA GLY A 849 58.21 0.73 -7.70
C GLY A 849 58.29 2.02 -8.48
N LEU A 850 59.48 2.44 -8.91
CA LEU A 850 59.71 3.74 -9.53
C LEU A 850 59.44 3.73 -11.05
N GLY A 851 59.38 2.56 -11.68
CA GLY A 851 59.35 2.46 -13.14
C GLY A 851 60.66 2.98 -13.78
N LYS A 852 60.79 2.82 -15.10
CA LYS A 852 61.90 3.39 -15.89
C LYS A 852 61.91 4.92 -15.80
N THR A 853 60.76 5.58 -15.80
CA THR A 853 60.60 7.05 -15.78
C THR A 853 61.33 7.73 -14.61
N TYR A 854 61.28 7.13 -13.41
CA TYR A 854 61.87 7.70 -12.19
C TYR A 854 63.18 6.99 -11.78
N SER A 855 63.62 5.98 -12.55
CA SER A 855 64.76 5.12 -12.19
C SER A 855 66.12 5.82 -12.18
N GLN A 856 66.29 6.91 -12.95
CA GLN A 856 67.55 7.66 -12.99
C GLN A 856 67.67 8.73 -11.90
N GLY A 857 66.59 8.99 -11.14
CA GLY A 857 66.59 9.97 -10.06
C GLY A 857 65.21 10.59 -9.84
N ALA A 858 64.67 10.45 -8.63
CA ALA A 858 63.42 11.07 -8.23
C ALA A 858 63.45 11.54 -6.77
N LEU A 859 62.68 12.58 -6.48
CA LEU A 859 62.31 13.01 -5.14
C LEU A 859 60.99 12.33 -4.76
N VAL A 860 61.03 11.47 -3.75
CA VAL A 860 59.86 10.82 -3.15
C VAL A 860 59.51 11.56 -1.88
N THR A 861 58.27 12.02 -1.76
CA THR A 861 57.75 12.75 -0.58
C THR A 861 56.43 12.15 -0.13
N LEU A 862 56.35 11.75 1.14
CA LEU A 862 55.13 11.24 1.77
C LEU A 862 54.54 12.33 2.68
N THR A 863 53.25 12.61 2.53
CA THR A 863 52.51 13.57 3.38
C THR A 863 51.31 12.91 4.05
N ASP A 864 50.93 13.38 5.23
CA ASP A 864 49.62 13.08 5.81
C ASP A 864 48.48 13.83 5.07
N LEU A 865 47.22 13.60 5.48
CA LEU A 865 46.05 14.24 4.87
C LEU A 865 45.98 15.76 5.09
N ASN A 866 46.74 16.30 6.05
CA ASN A 866 46.85 17.73 6.30
C ASN A 866 48.00 18.37 5.50
N GLY A 867 48.70 17.59 4.68
CA GLY A 867 49.82 18.06 3.85
C GLY A 867 51.15 18.14 4.57
N LYS A 868 51.27 17.68 5.82
CA LYS A 868 52.54 17.65 6.56
C LYS A 868 53.43 16.56 5.99
N VAL A 869 54.67 16.90 5.63
CA VAL A 869 55.67 15.95 5.15
C VAL A 869 56.12 15.06 6.30
N VAL A 870 55.96 13.75 6.13
CA VAL A 870 56.37 12.72 7.11
C VAL A 870 57.55 11.88 6.64
N HIS A 871 57.84 11.88 5.33
CA HIS A 871 59.04 11.28 4.76
C HIS A 871 59.44 12.02 3.48
N THR A 872 60.74 12.21 3.24
CA THR A 872 61.22 12.71 1.95
C THR A 872 62.61 12.15 1.66
N ALA A 873 62.86 11.76 0.42
CA ALA A 873 64.16 11.25 -0.01
C ALA A 873 64.39 11.43 -1.51
N ARG A 874 65.65 11.67 -1.91
CA ARG A 874 66.09 11.51 -3.29
C ARG A 874 66.56 10.08 -3.51
N VAL A 875 66.07 9.45 -4.57
CA VAL A 875 66.24 8.02 -4.82
C VAL A 875 66.52 7.76 -6.29
N ALA A 876 67.26 6.70 -6.58
CA ALA A 876 67.51 6.19 -7.93
C ALA A 876 67.47 4.65 -7.89
N GLY A 877 67.22 4.01 -9.03
CA GLY A 877 66.97 2.57 -9.14
C GLY A 877 65.49 2.25 -9.40
N SER A 878 65.17 0.96 -9.52
CA SER A 878 63.82 0.51 -9.90
C SER A 878 62.80 0.51 -8.75
N ARG A 879 63.26 0.52 -7.48
CA ARG A 879 62.42 0.45 -6.28
C ARG A 879 63.00 1.28 -5.13
N TYR A 880 62.14 1.75 -4.22
CA TYR A 880 62.52 2.42 -2.98
C TYR A 880 61.63 2.00 -1.82
N VAL A 881 62.21 1.74 -0.64
CA VAL A 881 61.47 1.30 0.55
C VAL A 881 61.30 2.46 1.53
N ILE A 882 60.07 2.68 1.97
CA ILE A 882 59.73 3.66 3.01
C ILE A 882 59.35 2.91 4.28
N PRO A 883 60.13 3.01 5.38
CA PRO A 883 59.73 2.49 6.67
C PRO A 883 58.59 3.33 7.27
N LEU A 884 57.59 2.65 7.83
CA LEU A 884 56.39 3.26 8.40
C LEU A 884 56.29 3.08 9.93
N ASP A 885 57.28 2.46 10.57
CA ASP A 885 57.26 2.11 12.01
C ASP A 885 57.09 3.32 12.93
N ARG A 886 57.44 4.53 12.46
CA ARG A 886 57.32 5.79 13.21
C ARG A 886 56.11 6.63 12.80
N MET A 887 55.21 6.07 11.99
CA MET A 887 54.03 6.73 11.47
C MET A 887 52.77 6.20 12.16
N THR A 888 51.85 7.09 12.47
CA THR A 888 50.53 6.72 13.03
C THR A 888 49.70 5.96 12.00
N PRO A 889 48.89 4.97 12.40
CA PRO A 889 47.92 4.35 11.51
C PRO A 889 47.01 5.38 10.85
N GLY A 890 46.83 5.28 9.54
CA GLY A 890 46.13 6.30 8.77
C GLY A 890 46.47 6.30 7.28
N MET A 891 45.89 7.26 6.58
CA MET A 891 46.09 7.45 5.14
C MET A 891 47.13 8.53 4.88
N TYR A 892 48.02 8.25 3.95
CA TYR A 892 49.11 9.11 3.50
C TYR A 892 49.10 9.23 1.97
N VAL A 893 49.76 10.25 1.45
CA VAL A 893 49.91 10.51 0.02
C VAL A 893 51.39 10.55 -0.33
N VAL A 894 51.83 9.69 -1.24
CA VAL A 894 53.21 9.70 -1.76
C VAL A 894 53.25 10.42 -3.10
N ARG A 895 54.18 11.36 -3.24
CA ARG A 895 54.48 12.15 -4.43
C ARG A 895 55.89 11.81 -4.92
N ILE A 896 56.04 11.48 -6.19
CA ILE A 896 57.31 11.04 -6.80
C ILE A 896 57.59 11.93 -8.00
N SER A 897 58.71 12.65 -8.00
CA SER A 897 59.03 13.60 -9.07
C SER A 897 60.50 13.58 -9.49
N ASN A 898 60.79 13.61 -10.78
CA ASN A 898 62.15 13.76 -11.33
C ASN A 898 62.45 15.22 -11.77
N GLY A 899 61.59 16.17 -11.43
CA GLY A 899 61.68 17.58 -11.85
C GLY A 899 60.97 17.90 -13.17
N ALA A 900 60.72 16.91 -14.03
CA ALA A 900 59.94 17.07 -15.27
C ALA A 900 58.52 16.46 -15.15
N GLN A 901 58.38 15.37 -14.39
CA GLN A 901 57.13 14.65 -14.18
C GLN A 901 56.85 14.45 -12.69
N LEU A 902 55.57 14.26 -12.37
CA LEU A 902 55.08 14.04 -11.01
C LEU A 902 54.02 12.92 -11.03
N THR A 903 54.19 11.93 -10.16
CA THR A 903 53.19 10.88 -9.92
C THR A 903 52.79 10.85 -8.46
N VAL A 904 51.49 10.68 -8.22
CA VAL A 904 50.89 10.66 -6.88
C VAL A 904 50.19 9.31 -6.66
N ARG A 905 50.40 8.73 -5.47
CA ARG A 905 49.76 7.48 -5.02
C ARG A 905 49.34 7.58 -3.56
N LYS A 906 48.36 6.76 -3.17
CA LYS A 906 47.89 6.64 -1.79
C LYS A 906 48.71 5.57 -1.06
N VAL A 907 49.00 5.78 0.22
CA VAL A 907 49.61 4.81 1.14
C VAL A 907 48.68 4.68 2.36
N ILE A 908 48.35 3.47 2.78
CA ILE A 908 47.53 3.20 3.98
C ILE A 908 48.44 2.50 5.01
N LYS A 909 48.72 3.15 6.14
CA LYS A 909 49.39 2.52 7.31
C LYS A 909 48.31 1.90 8.21
N GLN A 910 48.39 0.58 8.41
CA GLN A 910 47.60 -0.15 9.41
C GLN A 910 48.33 -0.14 10.77
N PRO A 911 47.66 -0.46 11.90
CA PRO A 911 48.29 -0.59 13.23
C PRO A 911 49.66 -1.28 13.20
#